data_AF-A0A8C5E9B5-F1
#
_entry.id   AF-A0A8C5E9B5-F1
#
_cell.length_a   1.000
_cell.length_b   1.000
_cell.length_c   1.000
_cell.angle_alpha   90.00
_cell.angle_beta   90.00
_cell.angle_gamma   90.00
#
_symmetry.space_group_name_H-M   'P 1'
#
loop_
_entity.id
_entity.type
_entity.pdbx_description
1 polymer ?
#
loop_
_entity_poly.entity_id
_entity_poly.type
_entity_poly.pdbx_seq_one_letter_code
_entity_poly.pdbx_strand_id
1 'polypeptide(L)'
;EFWSISPSSVAFPPQIGVHAADIAVVVVYFIIVMGVGVWSSMRTNRSTIAGYFLAGRSMTWLPIGASLMSSNVGSGLFIGLAGTGAATGIAVGGFEWNVTWVLVALGWIFIPVYISAGVVTMPEYLGKRFGGQRIRIYMSVLSLLQAFTHNSPATDIFSGALFIQMAFGWNLYLSTGILLLVTAVYTVAGGLAAVIYTDALQTLIMVGGAFVLMFIAFSKVGWYEGLVDRYMLSFPSVTVPNTSCHVPRQDAFHMFRDPVSGDLPWPGLVFGLTVLATWVWCTDQVIVQRSLSAKSLCHAKGGSVLGGYLKLLPTFFIVMPGMISRALFPDEVGCVDPDVCQRVCGASVGCSNIAYPKLVIALMPVGLRGLMLAVMLAALMSSLTSIFNSSSTLFTLDLYHKARPKASEMELMIVGRVFIIFLVCISLLWIPVVQTANSGQLFDYIQSVTSFLAPPITAVFLLGIFWSRANEQGAFWGLITGLMVGLIRMVLEFSYKPPSCGELDQRPSVLADVHYLYFALILLAFTSLVIITVSLVTTPIPKDHLHRLTWWSRHSHEPRIDLSENQLTSHESNADLRSEKECSTDSTWKRVFLKLCGLSDSTSQTAPSPVDKDESILLQEEPLWRNVCNVNALLLLTVNVFLWGYFA
;
A
#
# COMPACT_ATOMS: atom_id res chain seq x y z
N GLU A 1 -6.83 -34.74 -9.23
CA GLU A 1 -8.23 -34.28 -9.34
C GLU A 1 -8.36 -32.79 -9.03
N PHE A 2 -7.65 -31.93 -9.77
CA PHE A 2 -7.57 -30.47 -9.49
C PHE A 2 -8.30 -29.59 -10.52
N TRP A 3 -9.00 -30.20 -11.49
CA TRP A 3 -9.60 -29.51 -12.66
C TRP A 3 -11.06 -29.88 -12.92
N SER A 4 -11.83 -30.26 -11.90
CA SER A 4 -13.25 -30.59 -12.03
C SER A 4 -14.08 -29.84 -10.99
N ILE A 5 -14.10 -28.50 -11.09
CA ILE A 5 -15.19 -27.70 -10.54
C ILE A 5 -15.82 -26.99 -11.74
N SER A 6 -16.92 -27.56 -12.22
CA SER A 6 -17.82 -26.93 -13.18
C SER A 6 -18.25 -25.55 -12.68
N PRO A 7 -18.38 -24.54 -13.56
CA PRO A 7 -18.88 -23.23 -13.16
C PRO A 7 -20.38 -23.36 -12.87
N SER A 8 -20.75 -23.65 -11.61
CA SER A 8 -22.12 -23.45 -11.16
C SER A 8 -22.42 -21.96 -11.29
N SER A 9 -23.25 -21.62 -12.28
CA SER A 9 -23.81 -20.30 -12.49
C SER A 9 -24.53 -19.87 -11.23
N VAL A 10 -23.85 -19.05 -10.42
CA VAL A 10 -24.45 -18.36 -9.27
C VAL A 10 -25.47 -17.38 -9.83
N ALA A 11 -26.75 -17.79 -9.82
CA ALA A 11 -27.85 -16.94 -10.19
C ALA A 11 -28.21 -16.05 -9.00
N PHE A 12 -27.79 -14.78 -9.06
CA PHE A 12 -28.16 -13.75 -8.10
C PHE A 12 -29.60 -13.28 -8.34
N PRO A 13 -30.34 -12.84 -7.31
CA PRO A 13 -31.69 -12.27 -7.46
C PRO A 13 -31.69 -11.02 -8.37
N PRO A 14 -32.86 -10.64 -8.95
CA PRO A 14 -32.93 -9.63 -10.01
C PRO A 14 -32.45 -8.27 -9.51
N GLN A 15 -31.40 -7.75 -10.15
CA GLN A 15 -30.65 -6.57 -9.72
C GLN A 15 -31.37 -5.25 -10.04
N ILE A 16 -31.17 -4.24 -9.18
CA ILE A 16 -31.32 -2.83 -9.54
C ILE A 16 -30.17 -2.51 -10.51
N GLY A 17 -30.41 -2.77 -11.80
CA GLY A 17 -29.46 -2.52 -12.87
C GLY A 17 -28.94 -1.09 -12.85
N VAL A 18 -27.64 -0.93 -13.09
CA VAL A 18 -26.99 0.38 -13.27
C VAL A 18 -27.75 1.13 -14.37
N HIS A 19 -28.32 2.30 -14.06
CA HIS A 19 -29.12 3.04 -15.03
C HIS A 19 -28.20 3.65 -16.10
N ALA A 20 -28.76 3.96 -17.29
CA ALA A 20 -27.99 4.60 -18.36
C ALA A 20 -27.28 5.89 -17.91
N ALA A 21 -27.90 6.64 -16.98
CA ALA A 21 -27.30 7.82 -16.36
C ALA A 21 -26.06 7.49 -15.51
N ASP A 22 -26.06 6.38 -14.78
CA ASP A 22 -24.88 5.94 -14.01
C ASP A 22 -23.72 5.59 -14.94
N ILE A 23 -23.99 4.88 -16.05
CA ILE A 23 -22.97 4.52 -17.05
C ILE A 23 -22.41 5.78 -17.72
N ALA A 24 -23.27 6.74 -18.08
CA ALA A 24 -22.83 8.00 -18.67
C ALA A 24 -21.87 8.75 -17.74
N VAL A 25 -22.17 8.81 -16.43
CA VAL A 25 -21.30 9.42 -15.43
C VAL A 25 -19.95 8.68 -15.31
N VAL A 26 -19.96 7.35 -15.34
CA VAL A 26 -18.73 6.54 -15.33
C VAL A 26 -17.85 6.86 -16.54
N VAL A 27 -18.43 6.94 -17.75
CA VAL A 27 -17.69 7.25 -18.97
C VAL A 27 -17.10 8.66 -18.91
N VAL A 28 -17.89 9.66 -18.50
CA VAL A 28 -17.42 11.04 -18.34
C VAL A 28 -16.28 11.12 -17.33
N TYR A 29 -16.40 10.42 -16.21
CA TYR A 29 -15.35 10.35 -15.19
C TYR A 29 -14.03 9.82 -15.77
N PHE A 30 -14.07 8.69 -16.50
CA PHE A 30 -12.86 8.12 -17.11
C PHE A 30 -12.24 9.04 -18.17
N ILE A 31 -13.06 9.76 -18.93
CA ILE A 31 -12.59 10.77 -19.89
C ILE A 31 -11.84 11.90 -19.17
N ILE A 32 -12.36 12.40 -18.05
CA ILE A 32 -11.72 13.46 -17.27
C ILE A 32 -10.38 12.97 -16.70
N VAL A 33 -10.35 11.79 -16.08
CA VAL A 33 -9.12 11.21 -15.50
C VAL A 33 -8.06 10.97 -16.59
N MET A 34 -8.47 10.42 -17.74
CA MET A 34 -7.58 10.23 -18.87
C MET A 34 -7.07 11.58 -19.42
N GLY A 35 -7.93 12.59 -19.50
CA GLY A 35 -7.57 13.94 -19.91
C GLY A 35 -6.51 14.57 -19.01
N VAL A 36 -6.67 14.46 -17.69
CA VAL A 36 -5.67 14.94 -16.71
C VAL A 36 -4.36 14.15 -16.82
N GLY A 37 -4.44 12.83 -17.00
CA GLY A 37 -3.27 11.98 -17.19
C GLY A 37 -2.47 12.36 -18.44
N VAL A 38 -3.13 12.53 -19.59
CA VAL A 38 -2.50 12.96 -20.85
C VAL A 38 -1.93 14.37 -20.71
N TRP A 39 -2.69 15.32 -20.18
CA TRP A 39 -2.24 16.70 -19.96
C TRP A 39 -0.96 16.76 -19.11
N SER A 40 -0.95 16.03 -17.98
CA SER A 40 0.22 15.96 -17.09
C SER A 40 1.42 15.32 -17.81
N SER A 41 1.17 14.26 -18.56
CA SER A 41 2.21 13.51 -19.23
C SER A 41 2.84 14.24 -20.42
N MET A 42 2.12 15.16 -21.06
CA MET A 42 2.66 16.06 -22.09
C MET A 42 3.53 17.18 -21.50
N ARG A 43 3.38 17.51 -20.22
CA ARG A 43 4.10 18.60 -19.54
C ARG A 43 5.42 18.16 -18.89
N THR A 44 5.65 16.86 -18.77
CA THR A 44 6.80 16.29 -18.06
C THR A 44 7.81 15.72 -19.07
N ASN A 45 9.10 16.07 -18.95
CA ASN A 45 10.15 15.52 -19.81
C ASN A 45 10.28 14.00 -19.57
N ARG A 46 9.78 13.19 -20.50
CA ARG A 46 9.82 11.72 -20.46
C ARG A 46 11.19 11.12 -20.79
N SER A 47 12.13 11.93 -21.25
CA SER A 47 13.40 11.48 -21.81
C SER A 47 14.47 11.11 -20.78
N THR A 48 14.16 11.13 -19.48
CA THR A 48 15.12 10.78 -18.42
C THR A 48 14.50 9.84 -17.39
N ILE A 49 15.30 8.92 -16.85
CA ILE A 49 14.91 7.96 -15.80
C ILE A 49 14.36 8.70 -14.57
N ALA A 50 14.98 9.81 -14.16
CA ALA A 50 14.50 10.65 -13.06
C ALA A 50 13.16 11.33 -13.38
N GLY A 51 12.91 11.71 -14.64
CA GLY A 51 11.62 12.24 -15.07
C GLY A 51 10.49 11.20 -14.97
N TYR A 52 10.77 9.94 -15.36
CA TYR A 52 9.81 8.85 -15.31
C TYR A 52 9.53 8.33 -13.90
N PHE A 53 10.57 8.14 -13.08
CA PHE A 53 10.47 7.53 -11.74
C PHE A 53 10.36 8.52 -10.56
N LEU A 54 10.76 9.79 -10.71
CA LEU A 54 10.69 10.79 -9.63
C LEU A 54 9.82 11.99 -9.97
N ALA A 55 9.19 12.00 -11.15
CA ALA A 55 8.44 13.15 -11.65
C ALA A 55 9.24 14.47 -11.64
N GLY A 56 10.57 14.38 -11.76
CA GLY A 56 11.47 15.53 -11.76
C GLY A 56 11.52 16.34 -10.45
N ARG A 57 11.15 15.76 -9.29
CA ARG A 57 11.18 16.42 -7.97
C ARG A 57 10.49 17.81 -7.95
N SER A 58 9.38 17.96 -8.65
CA SER A 58 8.67 19.24 -8.81
C SER A 58 7.32 19.29 -8.11
N MET A 59 6.97 18.25 -7.33
CA MET A 59 5.64 18.11 -6.76
C MET A 59 5.42 19.01 -5.54
N THR A 60 4.23 19.60 -5.48
CA THR A 60 3.77 20.41 -4.36
C THR A 60 3.09 19.54 -3.30
N TRP A 61 2.90 20.09 -2.10
CA TRP A 61 2.39 19.37 -0.93
C TRP A 61 0.99 18.74 -1.11
N LEU A 62 0.09 19.39 -1.87
CA LEU A 62 -1.30 18.95 -2.03
C LEU A 62 -1.42 17.66 -2.86
N PRO A 63 -0.87 17.58 -4.09
CA PRO A 63 -0.83 16.32 -4.83
C PRO A 63 -0.14 15.20 -4.07
N ILE A 64 0.92 15.48 -3.31
CA ILE A 64 1.62 14.47 -2.51
C ILE A 64 0.70 13.90 -1.43
N GLY A 65 0.08 14.73 -0.60
CA GLY A 65 -0.79 14.22 0.47
C GLY A 65 -2.01 13.46 -0.06
N ALA A 66 -2.59 13.92 -1.16
CA ALA A 66 -3.69 13.21 -1.83
C ALA A 66 -3.21 11.88 -2.45
N SER A 67 -2.04 11.89 -3.08
CA SER A 67 -1.38 10.70 -3.65
C SER A 67 -1.02 9.67 -2.58
N LEU A 68 -0.57 10.09 -1.38
CA LEU A 68 -0.34 9.21 -0.23
C LEU A 68 -1.65 8.55 0.25
N MET A 69 -2.76 9.29 0.24
CA MET A 69 -4.07 8.75 0.55
C MET A 69 -4.53 7.75 -0.53
N SER A 70 -4.57 8.15 -1.81
CA SER A 70 -5.01 7.30 -2.93
C SER A 70 -4.21 6.01 -3.07
N SER A 71 -2.90 6.03 -2.81
CA SER A 71 -2.07 4.83 -2.90
C SER A 71 -2.46 3.75 -1.91
N ASN A 72 -2.83 4.16 -0.70
CA ASN A 72 -3.26 3.22 0.32
C ASN A 72 -4.76 2.92 0.18
N VAL A 73 -5.57 3.89 -0.24
CA VAL A 73 -7.01 3.72 -0.48
C VAL A 73 -7.25 2.99 -1.80
N GLY A 74 -7.05 1.68 -1.75
CA GLY A 74 -7.47 0.73 -2.77
C GLY A 74 -8.66 -0.11 -2.31
N SER A 75 -8.67 -1.35 -2.79
CA SER A 75 -9.72 -2.32 -2.48
C SER A 75 -9.73 -2.71 -1.00
N GLY A 76 -8.55 -2.78 -0.39
CA GLY A 76 -8.37 -3.22 0.99
C GLY A 76 -9.11 -2.33 1.98
N LEU A 77 -9.26 -1.04 1.69
CA LEU A 77 -10.02 -0.11 2.52
C LEU A 77 -11.53 -0.21 2.29
N PHE A 78 -12.00 -0.08 1.04
CA PHE A 78 -13.44 -0.09 0.79
C PHE A 78 -14.11 -1.45 1.02
N ILE A 79 -13.41 -2.55 0.75
CA ILE A 79 -13.96 -3.90 0.87
C ILE A 79 -13.49 -4.54 2.17
N GLY A 80 -12.18 -4.51 2.43
CA GLY A 80 -11.60 -5.11 3.63
C GLY A 80 -11.91 -4.33 4.91
N LEU A 81 -11.53 -3.06 5.01
CA LEU A 81 -11.70 -2.26 6.24
C LEU A 81 -13.18 -2.05 6.57
N ALA A 82 -14.01 -1.75 5.56
CA ALA A 82 -15.46 -1.64 5.76
C ALA A 82 -16.09 -2.98 6.16
N GLY A 83 -15.66 -4.10 5.57
CA GLY A 83 -16.16 -5.42 5.91
C GLY A 83 -15.73 -5.86 7.31
N THR A 84 -14.52 -5.53 7.71
CA THR A 84 -14.04 -5.75 9.08
C THR A 84 -14.80 -4.85 10.05
N GLY A 85 -15.06 -3.58 9.69
CA GLY A 85 -15.94 -2.69 10.44
C GLY A 85 -17.35 -3.26 10.63
N ALA A 86 -17.94 -3.85 9.58
CA ALA A 86 -19.21 -4.55 9.67
C ALA A 86 -19.15 -5.77 10.62
N ALA A 87 -18.08 -6.56 10.56
CA ALA A 87 -17.92 -7.77 11.36
C ALA A 87 -17.64 -7.48 12.85
N THR A 88 -16.67 -6.61 13.13
CA THR A 88 -16.08 -6.42 14.46
C THR A 88 -16.40 -5.06 15.09
N GLY A 89 -16.83 -4.06 14.33
CA GLY A 89 -17.12 -2.72 14.84
C GLY A 89 -15.98 -1.70 14.65
N ILE A 90 -15.97 -0.64 15.47
CA ILE A 90 -15.15 0.56 15.26
C ILE A 90 -13.65 0.38 15.50
N ALA A 91 -13.23 -0.63 16.27
CA ALA A 91 -11.83 -0.80 16.66
C ALA A 91 -10.86 -0.94 15.49
N VAL A 92 -11.33 -1.43 14.33
CA VAL A 92 -10.53 -1.48 13.11
C VAL A 92 -10.14 -0.09 12.60
N GLY A 93 -10.89 0.96 12.97
CA GLY A 93 -10.51 2.36 12.74
C GLY A 93 -9.19 2.75 13.42
N GLY A 94 -8.75 2.01 14.44
CA GLY A 94 -7.45 2.17 15.08
C GLY A 94 -6.27 1.96 14.11
N PHE A 95 -6.44 1.15 13.05
CA PHE A 95 -5.43 1.01 11.99
C PHE A 95 -5.19 2.34 11.25
N GLU A 96 -6.25 3.10 10.99
CA GLU A 96 -6.15 4.37 10.27
C GLU A 96 -5.63 5.49 11.18
N TRP A 97 -6.02 5.50 12.46
CA TRP A 97 -5.57 6.51 13.41
C TRP A 97 -4.14 6.29 13.91
N ASN A 98 -3.66 5.04 14.00
CA ASN A 98 -2.27 4.76 14.36
C ASN A 98 -1.30 5.33 13.32
N VAL A 99 -1.69 5.27 12.04
CA VAL A 99 -0.92 5.75 10.89
C VAL A 99 -0.61 7.24 10.97
N THR A 100 -1.49 8.08 11.52
CA THR A 100 -1.26 9.52 11.66
C THR A 100 0.03 9.84 12.42
N TRP A 101 0.34 9.07 13.48
CA TRP A 101 1.60 9.22 14.23
C TRP A 101 2.82 8.91 13.37
N VAL A 102 2.73 7.83 12.60
CA VAL A 102 3.79 7.36 11.72
C VAL A 102 3.97 8.29 10.51
N LEU A 103 2.91 8.90 9.97
CA LEU A 103 3.00 9.89 8.91
C LEU A 103 3.72 11.17 9.36
N VAL A 104 3.51 11.60 10.60
CA VAL A 104 4.32 12.68 11.18
C VAL A 104 5.76 12.21 11.36
N ALA A 105 6.00 10.98 11.80
CA ALA A 105 7.36 10.42 11.85
C ALA A 105 8.03 10.38 10.46
N LEU A 106 7.31 10.00 9.40
CA LEU A 106 7.79 10.00 8.03
C LEU A 106 8.33 11.39 7.63
N GLY A 107 7.52 12.43 7.83
CA GLY A 107 7.87 13.81 7.47
C GLY A 107 9.05 14.39 8.25
N TRP A 108 9.14 14.09 9.54
CA TRP A 108 10.15 14.71 10.41
C TRP A 108 11.41 13.88 10.59
N ILE A 109 11.34 12.55 10.50
CA ILE A 109 12.46 11.66 10.81
C ILE A 109 13.02 11.03 9.54
N PHE A 110 12.19 10.32 8.77
CA PHE A 110 12.65 9.46 7.69
C PHE A 110 12.99 10.25 6.41
N ILE A 111 12.09 11.12 5.96
CA ILE A 111 12.29 11.90 4.72
C ILE A 111 13.57 12.75 4.76
N PRO A 112 13.88 13.51 5.84
CA PRO A 112 15.13 14.28 5.88
C PRO A 112 16.37 13.40 5.71
N VAL A 113 16.37 12.19 6.26
CA VAL A 113 17.49 11.24 6.13
C VAL A 113 17.60 10.74 4.69
N TYR A 114 16.49 10.34 4.08
CA TYR A 114 16.48 9.85 2.69
C TYR A 114 16.88 10.93 1.69
N ILE A 115 16.43 12.18 1.88
CA ILE A 115 16.87 13.31 1.06
C ILE A 115 18.36 13.58 1.26
N SER A 116 18.87 13.56 2.50
CA SER A 116 20.30 13.76 2.76
C SER A 116 21.20 12.65 2.21
N ALA A 117 20.65 11.43 2.09
CA ALA A 117 21.35 10.28 1.55
C ALA A 117 21.41 10.28 0.01
N GLY A 118 20.57 11.07 -0.64
CA GLY A 118 20.43 11.14 -2.10
C GLY A 118 20.00 9.84 -2.72
N VAL A 119 19.03 9.17 -2.09
CA VAL A 119 18.54 7.84 -2.52
C VAL A 119 17.23 7.97 -3.29
N VAL A 120 17.02 7.06 -4.23
CA VAL A 120 15.75 6.94 -4.97
C VAL A 120 15.00 5.68 -4.55
N THR A 121 15.71 4.63 -4.14
CA THR A 121 15.09 3.39 -3.64
C THR A 121 15.49 3.09 -2.18
N MET A 122 14.57 2.45 -1.46
CA MET A 122 14.83 2.01 -0.08
C MET A 122 15.94 0.95 0.01
N PRO A 123 16.06 -0.03 -0.91
CA PRO A 123 17.23 -0.91 -0.95
C PRO A 123 18.55 -0.18 -1.25
N GLU A 124 18.51 0.89 -2.06
CA GLU A 124 19.70 1.73 -2.30
C GLU A 124 20.17 2.42 -1.02
N TYR A 125 19.24 2.92 -0.19
CA TYR A 125 19.58 3.45 1.14
C TYR A 125 20.33 2.44 2.01
N LEU A 126 19.83 1.21 2.09
CA LEU A 126 20.51 0.15 2.85
C LEU A 126 21.84 -0.24 2.23
N GLY A 127 21.94 -0.22 0.90
CA GLY A 127 23.19 -0.42 0.18
C GLY A 127 24.26 0.63 0.56
N LYS A 128 23.90 1.91 0.56
CA LYS A 128 24.78 3.01 1.01
C LYS A 128 25.10 2.91 2.50
N ARG A 129 24.13 2.53 3.34
CA ARG A 129 24.27 2.45 4.81
C ARG A 129 25.16 1.30 5.29
N PHE A 130 25.06 0.13 4.68
CA PHE A 130 25.74 -1.08 5.14
C PHE A 130 26.89 -1.54 4.22
N GLY A 131 26.99 -1.03 3.00
CA GLY A 131 28.15 -1.26 2.12
C GLY A 131 28.19 -2.62 1.41
N GLY A 132 27.05 -3.30 1.25
CA GLY A 132 26.98 -4.68 0.77
C GLY A 132 26.22 -4.88 -0.53
N GLN A 133 26.83 -5.57 -1.49
CA GLN A 133 26.14 -6.10 -2.69
C GLN A 133 25.03 -7.09 -2.28
N ARG A 134 25.29 -7.89 -1.24
CA ARG A 134 24.43 -8.97 -0.75
C ARG A 134 23.15 -8.44 -0.10
N ILE A 135 23.28 -7.48 0.82
CA ILE A 135 22.12 -6.93 1.54
C ILE A 135 21.16 -6.18 0.62
N ARG A 136 21.69 -5.46 -0.39
CA ARG A 136 20.86 -4.76 -1.38
C ARG A 136 20.08 -5.74 -2.26
N ILE A 137 20.73 -6.76 -2.83
CA ILE A 137 20.04 -7.78 -3.64
C ILE A 137 19.01 -8.53 -2.79
N TYR A 138 19.39 -8.93 -1.57
CA TYR A 138 18.48 -9.61 -0.67
C TYR A 138 17.26 -8.77 -0.34
N MET A 139 17.45 -7.49 0.00
CA MET A 139 16.35 -6.57 0.28
C MET A 139 15.49 -6.31 -0.94
N SER A 140 16.06 -6.15 -2.14
CA SER A 140 15.25 -5.98 -3.34
C SER A 140 14.42 -7.23 -3.66
N VAL A 141 14.98 -8.44 -3.49
CA VAL A 141 14.22 -9.70 -3.64
C VAL A 141 13.14 -9.82 -2.57
N LEU A 142 13.45 -9.49 -1.31
CA LEU A 142 12.50 -9.54 -0.21
C LEU A 142 11.37 -8.51 -0.39
N SER A 143 11.68 -7.28 -0.78
CA SER A 143 10.70 -6.24 -1.09
C SER A 143 9.83 -6.62 -2.28
N LEU A 144 10.36 -7.31 -3.29
CA LEU A 144 9.55 -7.86 -4.39
C LEU A 144 8.64 -9.00 -3.93
N LEU A 145 9.15 -9.92 -3.11
CA LEU A 145 8.35 -11.01 -2.53
C LEU A 145 7.25 -10.46 -1.61
N GLN A 146 7.54 -9.40 -0.86
CA GLN A 146 6.56 -8.75 -0.01
C GLN A 146 5.57 -7.91 -0.82
N ALA A 147 6.01 -7.21 -1.87
CA ALA A 147 5.09 -6.57 -2.81
C ALA A 147 4.12 -7.60 -3.42
N PHE A 148 4.59 -8.83 -3.67
CA PHE A 148 3.74 -9.92 -4.15
C PHE A 148 2.81 -10.52 -3.09
N THR A 149 3.28 -10.68 -1.84
CA THR A 149 2.54 -11.41 -0.80
C THR A 149 1.66 -10.48 0.05
N HIS A 150 2.19 -9.34 0.49
CA HIS A 150 1.50 -8.36 1.35
C HIS A 150 0.59 -7.41 0.55
N ASN A 151 1.16 -6.64 -0.38
CA ASN A 151 0.39 -5.80 -1.32
C ASN A 151 -0.04 -6.63 -2.53
N SER A 152 -0.55 -7.84 -2.28
CA SER A 152 -0.91 -8.81 -3.31
C SER A 152 -1.76 -8.12 -4.38
N PRO A 153 -1.28 -7.91 -5.62
CA PRO A 153 -2.14 -7.39 -6.67
C PRO A 153 -3.35 -8.30 -6.86
N ALA A 154 -3.22 -9.59 -6.53
CA ALA A 154 -4.31 -10.56 -6.48
C ALA A 154 -5.45 -10.17 -5.51
N THR A 155 -5.17 -9.64 -4.31
CA THR A 155 -6.22 -9.23 -3.36
C THR A 155 -6.96 -7.99 -3.87
N ASP A 156 -6.24 -7.06 -4.50
CA ASP A 156 -6.84 -5.87 -5.13
C ASP A 156 -7.66 -6.20 -6.38
N ILE A 157 -7.15 -7.10 -7.22
CA ILE A 157 -7.88 -7.60 -8.39
C ILE A 157 -9.13 -8.37 -7.95
N PHE A 158 -9.03 -9.23 -6.93
CA PHE A 158 -10.16 -10.00 -6.41
C PHE A 158 -11.26 -9.10 -5.85
N SER A 159 -10.88 -8.15 -4.99
CA SER A 159 -11.82 -7.19 -4.41
C SER A 159 -12.43 -6.27 -5.48
N GLY A 160 -11.63 -5.81 -6.44
CA GLY A 160 -12.15 -5.06 -7.58
C GLY A 160 -13.13 -5.87 -8.44
N ALA A 161 -12.86 -7.16 -8.64
CA ALA A 161 -13.76 -8.06 -9.34
C ALA A 161 -15.06 -8.31 -8.55
N LEU A 162 -14.99 -8.48 -7.22
CA LEU A 162 -16.17 -8.56 -6.35
C LEU A 162 -17.04 -7.30 -6.47
N PHE A 163 -16.41 -6.13 -6.57
CA PHE A 163 -17.12 -4.88 -6.73
C PHE A 163 -17.88 -4.80 -8.07
N ILE A 164 -17.20 -5.12 -9.17
CA ILE A 164 -17.83 -5.16 -10.51
C ILE A 164 -18.95 -6.21 -10.56
N GLN A 165 -18.73 -7.37 -9.93
CA GLN A 165 -19.74 -8.41 -9.81
C GLN A 165 -20.98 -7.92 -9.07
N MET A 166 -20.82 -7.21 -7.94
CA MET A 166 -21.93 -6.62 -7.20
C MET A 166 -22.66 -5.54 -7.99
N ALA A 167 -21.92 -4.72 -8.73
CA ALA A 167 -22.48 -3.60 -9.47
C ALA A 167 -23.22 -4.03 -10.76
N PHE A 168 -22.63 -4.94 -11.54
CA PHE A 168 -23.09 -5.31 -12.89
C PHE A 168 -23.58 -6.76 -13.01
N GLY A 169 -23.41 -7.59 -11.98
CA GLY A 169 -23.80 -9.01 -12.01
C GLY A 169 -22.93 -9.88 -12.92
N TRP A 170 -21.76 -9.38 -13.31
CA TRP A 170 -20.85 -10.09 -14.20
C TRP A 170 -20.10 -11.21 -13.49
N ASN A 171 -19.63 -12.19 -14.26
CA ASN A 171 -18.76 -13.23 -13.74
C ASN A 171 -17.46 -12.61 -13.17
N LEU A 172 -16.97 -13.14 -12.05
CA LEU A 172 -15.75 -12.67 -11.39
C LEU A 172 -14.55 -12.65 -12.35
N TYR A 173 -14.36 -13.70 -13.16
CA TYR A 173 -13.24 -13.80 -14.11
C TYR A 173 -13.33 -12.78 -15.26
N LEU A 174 -14.55 -12.52 -15.75
CA LEU A 174 -14.77 -11.48 -16.77
C LEU A 174 -14.45 -10.09 -16.19
N SER A 175 -14.90 -9.84 -14.96
CA SER A 175 -14.65 -8.60 -14.22
C SER A 175 -13.15 -8.37 -13.99
N THR A 176 -12.42 -9.42 -13.59
CA THR A 176 -10.97 -9.42 -13.47
C THR A 176 -10.28 -9.08 -14.79
N GLY A 177 -10.69 -9.72 -15.90
CA GLY A 177 -10.10 -9.48 -17.22
C GLY A 177 -10.26 -8.03 -17.68
N ILE A 178 -11.44 -7.44 -17.48
CA ILE A 178 -11.71 -6.03 -17.81
C ILE A 178 -10.87 -5.10 -16.94
N LEU A 179 -10.84 -5.32 -15.62
CA LEU A 179 -10.06 -4.50 -14.70
C LEU A 179 -8.57 -4.49 -15.08
N LEU A 180 -8.01 -5.67 -15.40
CA LEU A 180 -6.62 -5.79 -15.81
C LEU A 180 -6.32 -5.15 -17.15
N LEU A 181 -7.21 -5.32 -18.13
CA LEU A 181 -7.04 -4.69 -19.46
C LEU A 181 -6.97 -3.17 -19.32
N VAL A 182 -7.91 -2.56 -18.60
CA VAL A 182 -7.96 -1.11 -18.40
C VAL A 182 -6.75 -0.64 -17.59
N THR A 183 -6.39 -1.35 -16.52
CA THR A 183 -5.21 -1.04 -15.69
C THR A 183 -3.93 -1.11 -16.50
N ALA A 184 -3.76 -2.12 -17.37
CA ALA A 184 -2.58 -2.28 -18.20
C ALA A 184 -2.42 -1.14 -19.22
N VAL A 185 -3.51 -0.77 -19.92
CA VAL A 185 -3.50 0.36 -20.86
C VAL A 185 -3.11 1.66 -20.14
N TYR A 186 -3.70 1.89 -18.96
CA TYR A 186 -3.43 3.07 -18.16
C TYR A 186 -1.98 3.12 -17.65
N THR A 187 -1.45 1.99 -17.15
CA THR A 187 -0.09 1.88 -16.61
C THR A 187 0.98 2.07 -17.69
N VAL A 188 0.78 1.50 -18.88
CA VAL A 188 1.77 1.60 -19.98
C VAL A 188 1.83 3.02 -20.56
N ALA A 189 0.71 3.73 -20.57
CA ALA A 189 0.62 5.10 -21.09
C ALA A 189 1.10 6.18 -20.11
N GLY A 190 1.07 5.90 -18.79
CA GLY A 190 1.39 6.85 -17.72
C GLY A 190 2.84 6.75 -17.19
N GLY A 191 3.41 7.88 -16.77
CA GLY A 191 4.60 7.95 -15.91
C GLY A 191 4.22 8.40 -14.49
N LEU A 192 5.14 8.37 -13.52
CA LEU A 192 4.81 8.65 -12.10
C LEU A 192 4.12 10.01 -11.91
N ALA A 193 4.53 11.04 -12.66
CA ALA A 193 3.90 12.36 -12.60
C ALA A 193 2.40 12.31 -12.95
N ALA A 194 2.04 11.61 -14.04
CA ALA A 194 0.65 11.47 -14.47
C ALA A 194 -0.18 10.77 -13.39
N VAL A 195 0.40 9.73 -12.76
CA VAL A 195 -0.22 8.98 -11.67
C VAL A 195 -0.47 9.88 -10.45
N ILE A 196 0.48 10.71 -10.03
CA ILE A 196 0.30 11.59 -8.86
C ILE A 196 -0.84 12.59 -9.07
N TYR A 197 -0.95 13.17 -10.27
CA TYR A 197 -2.01 14.15 -10.55
C TYR A 197 -3.41 13.53 -10.68
N THR A 198 -3.52 12.37 -11.32
CA THR A 198 -4.80 11.65 -11.39
C THR A 198 -5.22 11.15 -10.02
N ASP A 199 -4.28 10.69 -9.19
CA ASP A 199 -4.53 10.30 -7.80
C ASP A 199 -5.02 11.47 -6.95
N ALA A 200 -4.47 12.67 -7.17
CA ALA A 200 -4.93 13.87 -6.48
C ALA A 200 -6.39 14.20 -6.81
N LEU A 201 -6.75 14.16 -8.09
CA LEU A 201 -8.14 14.35 -8.54
C LEU A 201 -9.06 13.25 -7.97
N GLN A 202 -8.62 12.00 -8.06
CA GLN A 202 -9.40 10.86 -7.60
C GLN A 202 -9.67 10.93 -6.09
N THR A 203 -8.66 11.29 -5.29
CA THR A 203 -8.82 11.44 -3.84
C THR A 203 -9.88 12.48 -3.49
N LEU A 204 -9.90 13.61 -4.20
CA LEU A 204 -10.89 14.66 -3.97
C LEU A 204 -12.32 14.15 -4.23
N ILE A 205 -12.53 13.48 -5.37
CA ILE A 205 -13.85 12.95 -5.74
C ILE A 205 -14.26 11.80 -4.80
N MET A 206 -13.32 10.95 -4.41
CA MET A 206 -13.52 9.83 -3.50
C MET A 206 -13.92 10.25 -2.10
N VAL A 207 -13.17 11.20 -1.51
CA VAL A 207 -13.49 11.73 -0.19
C VAL A 207 -14.85 12.42 -0.22
N GLY A 208 -15.12 13.25 -1.24
CA GLY A 208 -16.42 13.90 -1.41
C GLY A 208 -17.58 12.91 -1.53
N GLY A 209 -17.46 11.89 -2.40
CA GLY A 209 -18.50 10.90 -2.60
C GLY A 209 -18.71 9.98 -1.39
N ALA A 210 -17.64 9.64 -0.67
CA ALA A 210 -17.74 8.87 0.57
C ALA A 210 -18.42 9.68 1.70
N PHE A 211 -18.17 10.99 1.81
CA PHE A 211 -18.92 11.86 2.72
C PHE A 211 -20.41 11.89 2.39
N VAL A 212 -20.78 11.99 1.11
CA VAL A 212 -22.20 11.97 0.73
C VAL A 212 -22.85 10.64 1.12
N LEU A 213 -22.18 9.51 0.86
CA LEU A 213 -22.67 8.20 1.29
C LEU A 213 -22.83 8.11 2.80
N MET A 214 -21.84 8.59 3.56
CA MET A 214 -21.86 8.64 5.01
C MET A 214 -23.12 9.37 5.51
N PHE A 215 -23.39 10.58 5.02
CA PHE A 215 -24.59 11.33 5.43
C PHE A 215 -25.90 10.61 5.09
N ILE A 216 -25.99 10.00 3.91
CA ILE A 216 -27.19 9.23 3.51
C ILE A 216 -27.36 8.00 4.42
N ALA A 217 -26.27 7.28 4.69
CA ALA A 217 -26.28 6.08 5.52
C ALA A 217 -26.67 6.39 6.98
N PHE A 218 -26.10 7.43 7.58
CA PHE A 218 -26.45 7.86 8.94
C PHE A 218 -27.91 8.31 9.04
N SER A 219 -28.42 9.03 8.03
CA SER A 219 -29.83 9.44 7.98
C SER A 219 -30.79 8.25 8.00
N LYS A 220 -30.43 7.13 7.36
CA LYS A 220 -31.26 5.90 7.33
C LYS A 220 -31.32 5.15 8.66
N VAL A 221 -30.27 5.24 9.47
CA VAL A 221 -30.15 4.48 10.73
C VAL A 221 -30.56 5.31 11.95
N GLY A 222 -30.77 6.63 11.79
CA GLY A 222 -31.13 7.51 12.91
C GLY A 222 -29.91 8.12 13.60
N TRP A 223 -28.87 8.45 12.81
CA TRP A 223 -27.59 9.00 13.27
C TRP A 223 -26.83 8.07 14.23
N TYR A 224 -26.00 8.62 15.11
CA TYR A 224 -25.08 7.85 15.95
C TYR A 224 -25.81 6.96 16.96
N GLU A 225 -26.78 7.50 17.71
CA GLU A 225 -27.56 6.72 18.69
C GLU A 225 -28.28 5.55 18.02
N GLY A 226 -28.95 5.81 16.88
CA GLY A 226 -29.61 4.76 16.12
C GLY A 226 -28.63 3.73 15.56
N LEU A 227 -27.39 4.12 15.23
CA LEU A 227 -26.35 3.18 14.80
C LEU A 227 -25.97 2.22 15.91
N VAL A 228 -25.77 2.73 17.13
CA VAL A 228 -25.44 1.88 18.29
C VAL A 228 -26.56 0.86 18.53
N ASP A 229 -27.81 1.32 18.59
CA ASP A 229 -28.96 0.45 18.85
C ASP A 229 -29.18 -0.59 17.75
N ARG A 230 -29.21 -0.16 16.48
CA ARG A 230 -29.50 -1.05 15.34
C ARG A 230 -28.36 -2.02 15.06
N TYR A 231 -27.12 -1.60 15.28
CA TYR A 231 -25.97 -2.49 15.13
C TYR A 231 -26.02 -3.61 16.18
N MET A 232 -26.31 -3.30 17.44
CA MET A 232 -26.40 -4.31 18.49
C MET A 232 -27.58 -5.29 18.30
N LEU A 233 -28.62 -4.88 17.56
CA LEU A 233 -29.77 -5.72 17.21
C LEU A 233 -29.63 -6.45 15.85
N SER A 234 -28.47 -6.37 15.19
CA SER A 234 -28.25 -6.89 13.83
C SER A 234 -28.00 -8.42 13.78
N PHE A 235 -29.01 -9.20 14.15
CA PHE A 235 -28.97 -10.67 14.06
C PHE A 235 -29.44 -11.14 12.68
N PRO A 236 -28.73 -12.06 12.01
CA PRO A 236 -29.23 -12.71 10.81
C PRO A 236 -30.41 -13.63 11.16
N SER A 237 -31.38 -13.75 10.26
CA SER A 237 -32.59 -14.57 10.43
C SER A 237 -32.27 -16.07 10.48
N VAL A 238 -31.21 -16.49 9.79
CA VAL A 238 -30.68 -17.87 9.80
C VAL A 238 -29.44 -17.89 10.69
N THR A 239 -29.48 -18.67 11.76
CA THR A 239 -28.40 -18.78 12.75
C THR A 239 -27.94 -20.22 12.91
N VAL A 240 -26.67 -20.39 13.29
CA VAL A 240 -26.12 -21.69 13.65
C VAL A 240 -26.42 -21.96 15.13
N PRO A 241 -27.19 -23.01 15.48
CA PRO A 241 -27.58 -23.28 16.86
C PRO A 241 -26.37 -23.53 17.76
N ASN A 242 -26.45 -23.14 19.04
CA ASN A 242 -25.39 -23.27 20.06
C ASN A 242 -24.09 -22.48 19.79
N THR A 243 -24.14 -21.42 18.97
CA THR A 243 -22.97 -20.56 18.70
C THR A 243 -23.27 -19.08 18.98
N SER A 244 -22.23 -18.29 19.29
CA SER A 244 -22.33 -16.85 19.50
C SER A 244 -21.85 -16.01 18.30
N CYS A 245 -21.39 -16.63 17.21
CA CYS A 245 -20.75 -15.90 16.10
C CYS A 245 -21.72 -14.99 15.32
N HIS A 246 -23.03 -15.22 15.44
CA HIS A 246 -24.07 -14.41 14.80
C HIS A 246 -24.38 -13.12 15.57
N VAL A 247 -23.92 -13.02 16.82
CA VAL A 247 -24.19 -11.88 17.71
C VAL A 247 -23.09 -10.83 17.54
N PRO A 248 -23.44 -9.56 17.25
CA PRO A 248 -22.51 -8.44 17.32
C PRO A 248 -21.87 -8.34 18.71
N ARG A 249 -20.57 -8.03 18.76
CA ARG A 249 -19.81 -7.89 20.01
C ARG A 249 -20.34 -6.71 20.84
N GLN A 250 -20.38 -6.88 22.17
CA GLN A 250 -20.81 -5.80 23.09
C GLN A 250 -19.81 -4.64 23.15
N ASP A 251 -18.52 -4.93 22.93
CA ASP A 251 -17.41 -3.97 22.85
C ASP A 251 -17.18 -3.41 21.43
N ALA A 252 -18.17 -3.54 20.53
CA ALA A 252 -18.04 -3.11 19.14
C ALA A 252 -17.77 -1.60 18.96
N PHE A 253 -18.16 -0.76 19.93
CA PHE A 253 -17.94 0.70 19.89
C PHE A 253 -16.74 1.17 20.74
N HIS A 254 -16.03 0.25 21.39
CA HIS A 254 -14.81 0.55 22.14
C HIS A 254 -13.57 0.26 21.29
N MET A 255 -12.65 1.21 21.27
CA MET A 255 -11.37 1.14 20.58
C MET A 255 -10.35 0.33 21.38
N PHE A 256 -10.32 0.49 22.72
CA PHE A 256 -9.43 -0.30 23.57
C PHE A 256 -10.15 -1.53 24.11
N ARG A 257 -9.95 -2.65 23.41
CA ARG A 257 -10.49 -3.95 23.80
C ARG A 257 -9.60 -4.68 24.78
N ASP A 258 -10.17 -5.69 25.43
CA ASP A 258 -9.46 -6.55 26.37
C ASP A 258 -8.13 -7.06 25.77
N PRO A 259 -7.02 -7.02 26.54
CA PRO A 259 -5.70 -7.38 26.03
C PRO A 259 -5.54 -8.88 25.70
N VAL A 260 -6.42 -9.76 26.19
CA VAL A 260 -6.28 -11.21 26.02
C VAL A 260 -7.43 -11.79 25.21
N SER A 261 -8.69 -11.42 25.50
CA SER A 261 -9.88 -11.95 24.79
C SER A 261 -10.36 -11.06 23.64
N GLY A 262 -9.74 -9.90 23.45
CA GLY A 262 -10.02 -9.00 22.33
C GLY A 262 -9.60 -9.60 20.99
N ASP A 263 -10.47 -9.49 19.99
CA ASP A 263 -10.14 -9.73 18.58
C ASP A 263 -9.15 -8.70 18.02
N LEU A 264 -9.09 -7.51 18.62
CA LEU A 264 -8.06 -6.49 18.39
C LEU A 264 -7.59 -5.97 19.76
N PRO A 265 -6.62 -6.63 20.40
CA PRO A 265 -6.20 -6.31 21.76
C PRO A 265 -5.51 -4.94 21.78
N TRP A 266 -5.86 -4.08 22.74
CA TRP A 266 -5.40 -2.69 22.76
C TRP A 266 -3.87 -2.52 22.71
N PRO A 267 -3.01 -3.34 23.36
CA PRO A 267 -1.57 -3.14 23.26
C PRO A 267 -1.03 -3.58 21.90
N GLY A 268 -1.64 -4.61 21.29
CA GLY A 268 -1.35 -4.98 19.91
C GLY A 268 -1.77 -3.87 18.93
N LEU A 269 -2.93 -3.27 19.17
CA LEU A 269 -3.47 -2.15 18.39
C LEU A 269 -2.59 -0.89 18.48
N VAL A 270 -2.05 -0.57 19.65
CA VAL A 270 -1.20 0.61 19.83
C VAL A 270 0.23 0.32 19.35
N PHE A 271 0.89 -0.68 19.93
CA PHE A 271 2.32 -0.90 19.69
C PHE A 271 2.57 -1.76 18.46
N GLY A 272 1.83 -2.87 18.31
CA GLY A 272 2.00 -3.81 17.20
C GLY A 272 1.69 -3.17 15.86
N LEU A 273 0.59 -2.42 15.78
CA LEU A 273 0.26 -1.66 14.55
C LEU A 273 1.28 -0.57 14.24
N THR A 274 1.88 0.08 15.22
CA THR A 274 2.93 1.08 14.93
C THR A 274 4.11 0.44 14.20
N VAL A 275 4.44 -0.83 14.48
CA VAL A 275 5.49 -1.56 13.74
C VAL A 275 5.10 -1.76 12.28
N LEU A 276 3.86 -2.23 12.04
CA LEU A 276 3.35 -2.48 10.70
C LEU A 276 3.19 -1.17 9.92
N ALA A 277 2.65 -0.13 10.56
CA ALA A 277 2.51 1.19 9.98
C ALA A 277 3.88 1.80 9.67
N THR A 278 4.88 1.67 10.54
CA THR A 278 6.25 2.15 10.25
C THR A 278 6.80 1.47 9.02
N TRP A 279 6.56 0.17 8.85
CA TRP A 279 6.95 -0.53 7.63
C TRP A 279 6.26 0.08 6.38
N VAL A 280 4.92 0.11 6.37
CA VAL A 280 4.12 0.58 5.22
C VAL A 280 4.44 2.03 4.87
N TRP A 281 4.57 2.91 5.85
CA TRP A 281 4.64 4.34 5.58
C TRP A 281 6.06 4.88 5.47
N CYS A 282 7.02 4.27 6.17
CA CYS A 282 8.39 4.78 6.24
C CYS A 282 9.42 3.95 5.49
N THR A 283 9.09 2.71 5.11
CA THR A 283 10.02 1.80 4.43
C THR A 283 9.48 1.24 3.12
N ASP A 284 8.17 1.30 2.87
CA ASP A 284 7.62 0.86 1.58
C ASP A 284 8.00 1.82 0.46
N GLN A 285 8.41 1.24 -0.66
CA GLN A 285 8.86 1.98 -1.83
C GLN A 285 7.72 2.82 -2.41
N VAL A 286 6.47 2.33 -2.41
CA VAL A 286 5.33 3.04 -3.01
C VAL A 286 5.10 4.41 -2.35
N ILE A 287 5.08 4.43 -1.02
CA ILE A 287 4.77 5.62 -0.21
C ILE A 287 5.95 6.58 -0.15
N VAL A 288 7.15 6.05 0.12
CA VAL A 288 8.34 6.89 0.29
C VAL A 288 8.74 7.55 -1.04
N GLN A 289 8.62 6.84 -2.17
CA GLN A 289 8.94 7.39 -3.49
C GLN A 289 8.10 8.63 -3.83
N ARG A 290 6.80 8.62 -3.51
CA ARG A 290 5.91 9.78 -3.71
C ARG A 290 6.31 10.98 -2.86
N SER A 291 6.77 10.71 -1.63
CA SER A 291 7.25 11.77 -0.74
C SER A 291 8.60 12.35 -1.17
N LEU A 292 9.46 11.54 -1.78
CA LEU A 292 10.76 11.97 -2.34
C LEU A 292 10.62 12.78 -3.64
N SER A 293 9.46 12.74 -4.31
CA SER A 293 9.14 13.57 -5.47
C SER A 293 8.82 15.04 -5.11
N ALA A 294 8.84 15.40 -3.83
CA ALA A 294 8.59 16.76 -3.37
C ALA A 294 9.66 17.77 -3.84
N LYS A 295 9.22 19.00 -4.10
CA LYS A 295 10.11 20.11 -4.47
C LYS A 295 11.02 20.58 -3.33
N SER A 296 10.58 20.43 -2.09
CA SER A 296 11.34 20.82 -0.89
C SER A 296 10.92 20.00 0.32
N LEU A 297 11.74 20.01 1.37
CA LEU A 297 11.41 19.32 2.62
C LEU A 297 10.10 19.84 3.25
N CYS A 298 9.84 21.15 3.18
CA CYS A 298 8.57 21.73 3.63
C CYS A 298 7.36 21.15 2.87
N HIS A 299 7.48 20.93 1.56
CA HIS A 299 6.41 20.31 0.78
C HIS A 299 6.21 18.84 1.11
N ALA A 300 7.29 18.10 1.39
CA ALA A 300 7.21 16.71 1.83
C ALA A 300 6.55 16.59 3.22
N LYS A 301 6.91 17.46 4.18
CA LYS A 301 6.26 17.57 5.50
C LYS A 301 4.80 17.95 5.37
N GLY A 302 4.48 18.97 4.57
CA GLY A 302 3.10 19.39 4.30
C GLY A 302 2.25 18.28 3.68
N GLY A 303 2.83 17.52 2.74
CA GLY A 303 2.18 16.34 2.15
C GLY A 303 1.91 15.24 3.18
N SER A 304 2.86 14.99 4.08
CA SER A 304 2.72 14.02 5.17
C SER A 304 1.62 14.41 6.16
N VAL A 305 1.53 15.70 6.52
CA VAL A 305 0.47 16.23 7.40
C VAL A 305 -0.89 16.17 6.74
N LEU A 306 -1.01 16.57 5.46
CA LEU A 306 -2.25 16.46 4.70
C LEU A 306 -2.70 15.00 4.59
N GLY A 307 -1.80 14.07 4.28
CA GLY A 307 -2.07 12.64 4.28
C GLY A 307 -2.59 12.16 5.64
N GLY A 308 -2.01 12.67 6.73
CA GLY A 308 -2.44 12.37 8.09
C GLY A 308 -3.87 12.85 8.40
N TYR A 309 -4.25 14.06 7.98
CA TYR A 309 -5.64 14.54 8.10
C TYR A 309 -6.60 13.68 7.28
N LEU A 310 -6.25 13.38 6.03
CA LEU A 310 -7.07 12.53 5.17
C LEU A 310 -7.24 11.13 5.75
N LYS A 311 -6.24 10.61 6.48
CA LYS A 311 -6.27 9.30 7.12
C LYS A 311 -7.11 9.22 8.39
N LEU A 312 -7.48 10.34 9.01
CA LEU A 312 -8.45 10.30 10.12
C LEU A 312 -9.88 10.04 9.64
N LEU A 313 -10.18 10.38 8.38
CA LEU A 313 -11.55 10.40 7.84
C LEU A 313 -12.15 9.01 7.52
N PRO A 314 -11.40 7.99 7.02
CA PRO A 314 -11.92 6.66 6.72
C PRO A 314 -12.68 5.97 7.84
N THR A 315 -12.34 6.22 9.11
CA THR A 315 -13.11 5.68 10.25
C THR A 315 -14.57 6.15 10.19
N PHE A 316 -14.82 7.38 9.76
CA PHE A 316 -16.17 7.95 9.68
C PHE A 316 -16.90 7.60 8.39
N PHE A 317 -16.22 7.59 7.24
CA PHE A 317 -16.89 7.36 5.95
C PHE A 317 -16.72 5.95 5.37
N ILE A 318 -15.89 5.09 5.95
CA ILE A 318 -15.71 3.68 5.55
C ILE A 318 -16.16 2.75 6.68
N VAL A 319 -15.56 2.84 7.87
CA VAL A 319 -15.79 1.89 8.97
C VAL A 319 -17.23 2.00 9.49
N MET A 320 -17.68 3.21 9.85
CA MET A 320 -19.04 3.41 10.33
C MET A 320 -20.12 3.07 9.27
N PRO A 321 -19.98 3.45 7.98
CA PRO A 321 -20.85 2.93 6.91
C PRO A 321 -20.83 1.41 6.75
N GLY A 322 -19.69 0.75 6.98
CA GLY A 322 -19.60 -0.71 7.07
C GLY A 322 -20.51 -1.27 8.17
N MET A 323 -20.44 -0.71 9.39
CA MET A 323 -21.32 -1.06 10.50
C MET A 323 -22.80 -0.81 10.17
N ILE A 324 -23.12 0.34 9.56
CA ILE A 324 -24.47 0.68 9.09
C ILE A 324 -24.98 -0.36 8.08
N SER A 325 -24.12 -0.83 7.18
CA SER A 325 -24.51 -1.84 6.18
C SER A 325 -24.95 -3.15 6.84
N ARG A 326 -24.25 -3.61 7.88
CA ARG A 326 -24.69 -4.76 8.68
C ARG A 326 -26.01 -4.50 9.40
N ALA A 327 -26.20 -3.30 9.95
CA ALA A 327 -27.43 -2.92 10.63
C ALA A 327 -28.66 -2.86 9.70
N LEU A 328 -28.46 -2.53 8.42
CA LEU A 328 -29.53 -2.45 7.41
C LEU A 328 -29.77 -3.78 6.68
N PHE A 329 -28.72 -4.58 6.47
CA PHE A 329 -28.76 -5.83 5.70
C PHE A 329 -28.13 -7.01 6.47
N PRO A 330 -28.67 -7.39 7.64
CA PRO A 330 -28.08 -8.40 8.51
C PRO A 330 -28.02 -9.79 7.85
N ASP A 331 -29.04 -10.17 7.08
CA ASP A 331 -29.12 -11.49 6.43
C ASP A 331 -28.07 -11.69 5.32
N GLU A 332 -27.63 -10.61 4.68
CA GLU A 332 -26.65 -10.67 3.60
C GLU A 332 -25.23 -10.41 4.10
N VAL A 333 -25.03 -9.36 4.89
CA VAL A 333 -23.70 -8.91 5.34
C VAL A 333 -23.24 -9.67 6.59
N GLY A 334 -24.17 -9.99 7.48
CA GLY A 334 -23.94 -10.70 8.74
C GLY A 334 -24.21 -12.20 8.67
N CYS A 335 -24.29 -12.79 7.47
CA CYS A 335 -24.54 -14.22 7.32
C CYS A 335 -23.46 -15.05 8.02
N VAL A 336 -23.88 -16.15 8.66
CA VAL A 336 -23.00 -17.10 9.37
C VAL A 336 -23.15 -18.51 8.83
N ASP A 337 -24.30 -18.81 8.22
CA ASP A 337 -24.57 -20.12 7.64
C ASP A 337 -23.81 -20.31 6.31
N PRO A 338 -23.02 -21.40 6.16
CA PRO A 338 -22.19 -21.63 4.97
C PRO A 338 -22.98 -21.66 3.66
N ASP A 339 -24.18 -22.25 3.64
CA ASP A 339 -24.98 -22.39 2.41
C ASP A 339 -25.58 -21.04 1.99
N VAL A 340 -26.05 -20.26 2.97
CA VAL A 340 -26.53 -18.89 2.73
C VAL A 340 -25.39 -17.99 2.26
N CYS A 341 -24.25 -17.99 2.96
CA CYS A 341 -23.11 -17.17 2.58
C CYS A 341 -22.56 -17.54 1.20
N GLN A 342 -22.51 -18.83 0.87
CA GLN A 342 -22.09 -19.29 -0.46
C GLN A 342 -23.02 -18.77 -1.56
N ARG A 343 -24.33 -18.69 -1.30
CA ARG A 343 -25.30 -18.13 -2.25
C ARG A 343 -25.16 -16.61 -2.42
N VAL A 344 -24.89 -15.89 -1.32
CA VAL A 344 -24.86 -14.41 -1.30
C VAL A 344 -23.55 -13.85 -1.84
N CYS A 345 -22.40 -14.40 -1.45
CA CYS A 345 -21.09 -13.86 -1.82
C CYS A 345 -20.11 -14.89 -2.39
N GLY A 346 -20.49 -16.16 -2.52
CA GLY A 346 -19.60 -17.20 -3.04
C GLY A 346 -18.49 -17.61 -2.07
N ALA A 347 -18.62 -17.26 -0.79
CA ALA A 347 -17.71 -17.67 0.28
C ALA A 347 -18.51 -18.30 1.43
N SER A 348 -18.01 -19.41 1.97
CA SER A 348 -18.67 -20.17 3.05
C SER A 348 -18.40 -19.65 4.46
N VAL A 349 -17.45 -18.73 4.60
CA VAL A 349 -16.91 -18.26 5.90
C VAL A 349 -17.49 -16.93 6.37
N GLY A 350 -18.25 -16.22 5.52
CA GLY A 350 -18.88 -14.94 5.83
C GLY A 350 -18.80 -13.94 4.68
N CYS A 351 -19.78 -13.04 4.61
CA CYS A 351 -19.94 -12.08 3.52
C CYS A 351 -19.68 -10.62 3.91
N SER A 352 -19.00 -10.35 5.03
CA SER A 352 -18.81 -8.98 5.54
C SER A 352 -18.12 -8.04 4.54
N ASN A 353 -17.21 -8.54 3.69
CA ASN A 353 -16.52 -7.80 2.63
C ASN A 353 -17.48 -7.10 1.62
N ILE A 354 -18.75 -7.53 1.52
CA ILE A 354 -19.74 -6.93 0.61
C ILE A 354 -20.45 -5.71 1.23
N ALA A 355 -20.16 -5.37 2.48
CA ALA A 355 -20.84 -4.33 3.25
C ALA A 355 -20.87 -2.98 2.52
N TYR A 356 -19.72 -2.45 2.14
CA TYR A 356 -19.65 -1.13 1.50
C TYR A 356 -20.25 -1.13 0.08
N PRO A 357 -19.92 -2.10 -0.81
CA PRO A 357 -20.57 -2.16 -2.13
C PRO A 357 -22.09 -2.26 -2.06
N LYS A 358 -22.62 -3.06 -1.12
CA LYS A 358 -24.07 -3.20 -0.91
C LYS A 358 -24.71 -1.86 -0.53
N LEU A 359 -24.06 -1.10 0.35
CA LEU A 359 -24.53 0.22 0.79
C LEU A 359 -24.56 1.23 -0.37
N VAL A 360 -23.51 1.25 -1.19
CA VAL A 360 -23.40 2.11 -2.38
C VAL A 360 -24.56 1.83 -3.34
N ILE A 361 -24.81 0.56 -3.64
CA ILE A 361 -25.83 0.14 -4.60
C ILE A 361 -27.25 0.39 -4.08
N ALA A 362 -27.48 0.16 -2.78
CA ALA A 362 -28.82 0.22 -2.20
C ALA A 362 -29.25 1.64 -1.79
N LEU A 363 -28.31 2.51 -1.40
CA LEU A 363 -28.65 3.83 -0.83
C LEU A 363 -28.39 5.01 -1.74
N MET A 364 -27.45 4.92 -2.70
CA MET A 364 -27.14 6.09 -3.52
C MET A 364 -28.18 6.33 -4.61
N PRO A 365 -28.54 7.61 -4.85
CA PRO A 365 -29.40 7.97 -5.96
C PRO A 365 -28.70 7.75 -7.31
N VAL A 366 -29.51 7.63 -8.36
CA VAL A 366 -29.05 7.51 -9.75
C VAL A 366 -28.14 8.70 -10.10
N GLY A 367 -27.06 8.43 -10.83
CA GLY A 367 -25.99 9.38 -11.16
C GLY A 367 -24.89 9.40 -10.11
N LEU A 368 -25.22 9.59 -8.84
CA LEU A 368 -24.23 9.57 -7.75
C LEU A 368 -23.72 8.14 -7.49
N ARG A 369 -24.60 7.13 -7.61
CA ARG A 369 -24.21 5.72 -7.62
C ARG A 369 -23.15 5.49 -8.71
N GLY A 370 -23.43 5.88 -9.95
CA GLY A 370 -22.48 5.80 -11.06
C GLY A 370 -21.15 6.51 -10.79
N LEU A 371 -21.18 7.72 -10.22
CA LEU A 371 -19.96 8.45 -9.84
C LEU A 371 -19.13 7.65 -8.84
N MET A 372 -19.75 7.12 -7.80
CA MET A 372 -19.05 6.34 -6.78
C MET A 372 -18.53 5.01 -7.30
N LEU A 373 -19.28 4.34 -8.18
CA LEU A 373 -18.80 3.16 -8.89
C LEU A 373 -17.53 3.49 -9.69
N ALA A 374 -17.54 4.61 -10.44
CA ALA A 374 -16.38 5.04 -11.24
C ALA A 374 -15.16 5.33 -10.38
N VAL A 375 -15.35 6.04 -9.26
CA VAL A 375 -14.28 6.45 -8.36
C VAL A 375 -13.65 5.26 -7.65
N MET A 376 -14.45 4.28 -7.22
CA MET A 376 -13.93 3.05 -6.63
C MET A 376 -13.12 2.24 -7.65
N LEU A 377 -13.61 2.11 -8.90
CA LEU A 377 -12.84 1.48 -9.97
C LEU A 377 -11.53 2.20 -10.26
N ALA A 378 -11.54 3.52 -10.24
CA ALA A 378 -10.32 4.31 -10.39
C ALA A 378 -9.33 4.09 -9.25
N ALA A 379 -9.82 4.04 -8.00
CA ALA A 379 -9.00 3.75 -6.82
C ALA A 379 -8.32 2.40 -6.88
N LEU A 380 -9.04 1.38 -7.36
CA LEU A 380 -8.48 0.07 -7.63
C LEU A 380 -7.36 0.15 -8.68
N MET A 381 -7.59 0.85 -9.78
CA MET A 381 -6.58 1.00 -10.83
C MET A 381 -5.36 1.80 -10.37
N SER A 382 -5.55 2.87 -9.61
CA SER A 382 -4.49 3.71 -9.04
C SER A 382 -3.57 2.90 -8.11
N SER A 383 -4.16 2.09 -7.23
CA SER A 383 -3.41 1.23 -6.30
C SER A 383 -2.63 0.15 -7.07
N LEU A 384 -3.29 -0.58 -7.99
CA LEU A 384 -2.63 -1.58 -8.85
C LEU A 384 -1.48 -0.98 -9.67
N THR A 385 -1.71 0.17 -10.30
CA THR A 385 -0.69 0.90 -11.08
C THR A 385 0.50 1.25 -10.20
N SER A 386 0.27 1.68 -8.96
CA SER A 386 1.32 2.03 -8.00
C SER A 386 2.16 0.81 -7.61
N ILE A 387 1.52 -0.32 -7.32
CA ILE A 387 2.20 -1.57 -6.96
C ILE A 387 3.04 -2.09 -8.13
N PHE A 388 2.47 -2.10 -9.34
CA PHE A 388 3.18 -2.55 -10.54
C PHE A 388 4.35 -1.64 -10.91
N ASN A 389 4.17 -0.31 -10.83
CA ASN A 389 5.24 0.64 -11.15
C ASN A 389 6.37 0.58 -10.12
N SER A 390 6.06 0.50 -8.82
CA SER A 390 7.06 0.35 -7.76
C SER A 390 7.84 -0.96 -7.90
N SER A 391 7.15 -2.08 -8.12
CA SER A 391 7.79 -3.39 -8.32
C SER A 391 8.66 -3.41 -9.59
N SER A 392 8.19 -2.78 -10.67
CA SER A 392 8.97 -2.60 -11.90
C SER A 392 10.23 -1.76 -11.67
N THR A 393 10.13 -0.69 -10.87
CA THR A 393 11.27 0.16 -10.49
C THR A 393 12.30 -0.63 -9.69
N LEU A 394 11.87 -1.39 -8.68
CA LEU A 394 12.75 -2.24 -7.87
C LEU A 394 13.45 -3.30 -8.74
N PHE A 395 12.73 -3.97 -9.63
CA PHE A 395 13.32 -4.97 -10.49
C PHE A 395 14.32 -4.36 -11.50
N THR A 396 13.95 -3.25 -12.14
CA THR A 396 14.79 -2.62 -13.16
C THR A 396 16.05 -2.00 -12.56
N LEU A 397 15.91 -1.14 -11.54
CA LEU A 397 17.03 -0.37 -11.00
C LEU A 397 17.92 -1.22 -10.07
N ASP A 398 17.33 -2.07 -9.22
CA ASP A 398 18.10 -2.78 -8.20
C ASP A 398 18.57 -4.18 -8.63
N LEU A 399 17.85 -4.86 -9.54
CA LEU A 399 18.25 -6.17 -10.07
C LEU A 399 18.84 -6.06 -11.48
N TYR A 400 18.09 -5.52 -12.45
CA TYR A 400 18.43 -5.60 -13.87
C TYR A 400 19.63 -4.72 -14.24
N HIS A 401 19.61 -3.44 -13.90
CA HIS A 401 20.71 -2.51 -14.16
C HIS A 401 22.01 -3.00 -13.50
N LYS A 402 21.90 -3.71 -12.38
CA LYS A 402 23.04 -4.31 -11.70
C LYS A 402 23.57 -5.56 -12.39
N ALA A 403 22.68 -6.44 -12.85
CA ALA A 403 23.05 -7.59 -13.66
C ALA A 403 23.65 -7.18 -15.01
N ARG A 404 23.23 -6.03 -15.56
CA ARG A 404 23.73 -5.45 -16.81
C ARG A 404 24.07 -3.95 -16.64
N PRO A 405 25.27 -3.60 -16.13
CA PRO A 405 25.67 -2.22 -15.86
C PRO A 405 25.74 -1.29 -17.08
N LYS A 406 25.82 -1.87 -18.29
CA LYS A 406 25.87 -1.14 -19.57
C LYS A 406 24.51 -1.04 -20.26
N ALA A 407 23.41 -1.23 -19.54
CA ALA A 407 22.07 -1.12 -20.12
C ALA A 407 21.78 0.33 -20.50
N SER A 408 21.22 0.55 -21.70
CA SER A 408 20.76 1.88 -22.10
C SER A 408 19.45 2.25 -21.38
N GLU A 409 19.14 3.54 -21.26
CA GLU A 409 17.89 3.99 -20.64
C GLU A 409 16.65 3.37 -21.34
N MET A 410 16.72 3.19 -22.66
CA MET A 410 15.66 2.56 -23.46
C MET A 410 15.47 1.09 -23.10
N GLU A 411 16.56 0.36 -22.90
CA GLU A 411 16.52 -1.04 -22.49
C GLU A 411 15.84 -1.20 -21.12
N LEU A 412 16.22 -0.33 -20.17
CA LEU A 412 15.69 -0.35 -18.81
C LEU A 412 14.17 -0.10 -18.79
N MET A 413 13.69 0.84 -19.62
CA MET A 413 12.26 1.10 -19.77
C MET A 413 11.50 -0.09 -20.36
N ILE A 414 12.05 -0.77 -21.37
CA ILE A 414 11.40 -1.95 -21.98
C ILE A 414 11.31 -3.09 -20.97
N VAL A 415 12.41 -3.38 -20.26
CA VAL A 415 12.45 -4.44 -19.24
C VAL A 415 11.44 -4.17 -18.14
N GLY A 416 11.33 -2.91 -17.69
CA GLY A 416 10.33 -2.52 -16.70
C GLY A 416 8.90 -2.83 -17.14
N ARG A 417 8.55 -2.54 -18.40
CA ARG A 417 7.21 -2.82 -18.94
C ARG A 417 6.95 -4.31 -19.11
N VAL A 418 7.94 -5.09 -19.55
CA VAL A 418 7.82 -6.56 -19.66
C VAL A 418 7.61 -7.19 -18.27
N PHE A 419 8.30 -6.68 -17.25
CA PHE A 419 8.14 -7.16 -15.88
C PHE A 419 6.73 -6.90 -15.33
N ILE A 420 6.08 -5.78 -15.68
CA ILE A 420 4.69 -5.52 -15.30
C ILE A 420 3.75 -6.59 -15.86
N ILE A 421 3.91 -6.98 -17.13
CA ILE A 421 3.10 -8.05 -17.74
C ILE A 421 3.31 -9.38 -16.99
N PHE A 422 4.55 -9.69 -16.65
CA PHE A 422 4.88 -10.86 -15.84
C PHE A 422 4.19 -10.84 -14.46
N LEU A 423 4.20 -9.69 -13.76
CA LEU A 423 3.52 -9.53 -12.48
C LEU A 423 2.00 -9.73 -12.60
N VAL A 424 1.38 -9.21 -13.66
CA VAL A 424 -0.05 -9.40 -13.92
C VAL A 424 -0.39 -10.89 -14.07
N CYS A 425 0.41 -11.63 -14.85
CA CYS A 425 0.20 -13.07 -15.04
C CYS A 425 0.30 -13.86 -13.73
N ILE A 426 1.30 -13.58 -12.89
CA ILE A 426 1.43 -14.27 -11.59
C ILE A 426 0.28 -13.88 -10.65
N SER A 427 -0.13 -12.62 -10.65
CA SER A 427 -1.24 -12.14 -9.82
C SER A 427 -2.55 -12.87 -10.16
N LEU A 428 -2.80 -13.14 -11.46
CA LEU A 428 -3.93 -13.95 -11.91
C LEU A 428 -3.87 -15.40 -11.39
N LEU A 429 -2.68 -16.01 -11.42
CA LEU A 429 -2.47 -17.38 -10.91
C LEU A 429 -2.66 -17.47 -9.38
N TRP A 430 -2.52 -16.35 -8.66
CA TRP A 430 -2.63 -16.30 -7.21
C TRP A 430 -4.06 -16.07 -6.69
N ILE A 431 -5.02 -15.66 -7.55
CA ILE A 431 -6.42 -15.41 -7.16
C ILE A 431 -7.07 -16.60 -6.44
N PRO A 432 -6.93 -17.87 -6.92
CA PRO A 432 -7.55 -19.01 -6.24
C PRO A 432 -7.00 -19.26 -4.82
N VAL A 433 -5.72 -18.92 -4.60
CA VAL A 433 -5.09 -19.02 -3.28
C VAL A 433 -5.72 -18.00 -2.34
N VAL A 434 -5.92 -16.75 -2.80
CA VAL A 434 -6.60 -15.71 -2.03
C VAL A 434 -8.04 -16.12 -1.69
N GLN A 435 -8.79 -16.71 -2.62
CA GLN A 435 -10.17 -17.15 -2.38
C GLN A 435 -10.27 -18.24 -1.30
N THR A 436 -9.31 -19.17 -1.27
CA THR A 436 -9.32 -20.31 -0.32
C THR A 436 -8.68 -19.99 1.03
N ALA A 437 -7.86 -18.94 1.09
CA ALA A 437 -7.25 -18.43 2.30
C ALA A 437 -8.07 -17.33 2.99
N ASN A 438 -9.01 -16.69 2.29
CA ASN A 438 -9.84 -15.66 2.87
C ASN A 438 -10.83 -16.26 3.89
N SER A 439 -10.69 -15.88 5.16
CA SER A 439 -11.52 -16.32 6.29
C SER A 439 -12.75 -15.44 6.51
N GLY A 440 -13.19 -14.69 5.49
CA GLY A 440 -14.36 -13.80 5.56
C GLY A 440 -14.01 -12.34 5.86
N GLN A 441 -12.83 -12.06 6.40
CA GLN A 441 -12.30 -10.71 6.67
C GLN A 441 -10.99 -10.49 5.91
N LEU A 442 -11.08 -9.90 4.71
CA LEU A 442 -9.91 -9.78 3.84
C LEU A 442 -8.82 -8.88 4.46
N PHE A 443 -9.22 -7.86 5.22
CA PHE A 443 -8.29 -6.93 5.85
C PHE A 443 -7.43 -7.62 6.91
N ASP A 444 -8.02 -8.44 7.78
CA ASP A 444 -7.27 -9.19 8.79
C ASP A 444 -6.29 -10.17 8.17
N TYR A 445 -6.68 -10.82 7.06
CA TYR A 445 -5.76 -11.65 6.27
C TYR A 445 -4.55 -10.85 5.78
N ILE A 446 -4.78 -9.71 5.13
CA ILE A 446 -3.69 -8.85 4.62
C ILE A 446 -2.77 -8.43 5.78
N GLN A 447 -3.35 -7.99 6.90
CA GLN A 447 -2.60 -7.50 8.05
C GLN A 447 -1.83 -8.58 8.80
N SER A 448 -2.36 -9.81 8.88
CA SER A 448 -1.66 -10.96 9.46
C SER A 448 -0.41 -11.32 8.66
N VAL A 449 -0.51 -11.38 7.33
CA VAL A 449 0.65 -11.63 6.45
C VAL A 449 1.70 -10.53 6.59
N THR A 450 1.28 -9.26 6.71
CA THR A 450 2.19 -8.13 7.01
C THR A 450 2.96 -8.39 8.30
N SER A 451 2.27 -8.85 9.33
CA SER A 451 2.84 -9.03 10.67
C SER A 451 3.96 -10.06 10.73
N PHE A 452 4.02 -10.98 9.77
CA PHE A 452 5.05 -12.01 9.69
C PHE A 452 6.27 -11.55 8.91
N LEU A 453 6.09 -10.71 7.89
CA LEU A 453 7.16 -10.34 6.95
C LEU A 453 7.76 -8.94 7.21
N ALA A 454 6.95 -7.99 7.68
CA ALA A 454 7.35 -6.60 7.85
C ALA A 454 8.30 -6.31 9.03
N PRO A 455 8.11 -6.88 10.25
CA PRO A 455 8.89 -6.47 11.43
C PRO A 455 10.42 -6.58 11.28
N PRO A 456 10.98 -7.65 10.67
CA PRO A 456 12.42 -7.75 10.45
C PRO A 456 12.99 -6.58 9.61
N ILE A 457 12.25 -6.12 8.60
CA ILE A 457 12.66 -4.99 7.76
C ILE A 457 12.60 -3.70 8.57
N THR A 458 11.49 -3.49 9.31
CA THR A 458 11.34 -2.33 10.20
C THR A 458 12.49 -2.22 11.20
N ALA A 459 12.90 -3.34 11.81
CA ALA A 459 14.04 -3.36 12.74
C ALA A 459 15.33 -2.89 12.06
N VAL A 460 15.63 -3.39 10.86
CA VAL A 460 16.83 -3.00 10.10
C VAL A 460 16.81 -1.51 9.76
N PHE A 461 15.68 -0.96 9.31
CA PHE A 461 15.58 0.46 8.99
C PHE A 461 15.67 1.36 10.22
N LEU A 462 14.96 1.03 11.31
CA LEU A 462 15.03 1.79 12.56
C LEU A 462 16.45 1.80 13.12
N LEU A 463 17.10 0.64 13.21
CA LEU A 463 18.49 0.56 13.69
C LEU A 463 19.47 1.20 12.70
N GLY A 464 19.23 1.09 11.38
CA GLY A 464 20.05 1.74 10.36
C GLY A 464 20.05 3.27 10.47
N ILE A 465 18.89 3.86 10.73
CA ILE A 465 18.70 5.32 10.82
C ILE A 465 19.17 5.87 12.17
N PHE A 466 18.80 5.24 13.28
CA PHE A 466 19.03 5.79 14.62
C PHE A 466 20.34 5.32 15.27
N TRP A 467 20.86 4.15 14.89
CA TRP A 467 22.02 3.54 15.53
C TRP A 467 23.23 3.48 14.59
N SER A 468 24.24 4.30 14.88
CA SER A 468 25.47 4.40 14.08
C SER A 468 26.30 3.11 14.09
N ARG A 469 26.19 2.30 15.14
CA ARG A 469 26.97 1.05 15.30
C ARG A 469 26.38 -0.16 14.55
N ALA A 470 25.18 -0.04 13.98
CA ALA A 470 24.63 -1.11 13.14
C ALA A 470 25.54 -1.36 11.92
N ASN A 471 25.84 -2.63 11.65
CA ASN A 471 26.69 -3.05 10.54
C ASN A 471 26.03 -4.08 9.61
N GLU A 472 26.68 -4.39 8.48
CA GLU A 472 26.14 -5.28 7.44
C GLU A 472 25.82 -6.68 7.97
N GLN A 473 26.75 -7.27 8.74
CA GLN A 473 26.59 -8.63 9.25
C GLN A 473 25.42 -8.73 10.24
N GLY A 474 25.28 -7.75 11.13
CA GLY A 474 24.15 -7.70 12.05
C GLY A 474 22.82 -7.53 11.33
N ALA A 475 22.75 -6.61 10.37
CA ALA A 475 21.55 -6.40 9.57
C ALA A 475 21.18 -7.65 8.75
N PHE A 476 22.16 -8.31 8.12
CA PHE A 476 21.94 -9.52 7.32
C PHE A 476 21.43 -10.70 8.16
N TRP A 477 22.12 -11.04 9.25
CA TRP A 477 21.71 -12.17 10.11
C TRP A 477 20.43 -11.89 10.86
N GLY A 478 20.20 -10.66 11.32
CA GLY A 478 18.93 -10.26 11.93
C GLY A 478 17.75 -10.38 10.99
N LEU A 479 17.95 -10.00 9.73
CA LEU A 479 16.92 -10.10 8.70
C LEU A 479 16.61 -11.55 8.31
N ILE A 480 17.63 -12.40 8.15
CA ILE A 480 17.43 -13.84 7.84
C ILE A 480 16.74 -14.54 9.00
N THR A 481 17.24 -14.39 10.22
CA THR A 481 16.67 -15.05 11.40
C THR A 481 15.24 -14.58 11.65
N GLY A 482 14.98 -13.27 11.52
CA GLY A 482 13.64 -12.71 11.57
C GLY A 482 12.70 -13.26 10.51
N LEU A 483 13.13 -13.26 9.25
CA LEU A 483 12.31 -13.76 8.15
C LEU A 483 12.01 -15.25 8.31
N MET A 484 12.98 -16.06 8.77
CA MET A 484 12.76 -17.48 9.02
C MET A 484 11.69 -17.70 10.11
N VAL A 485 11.75 -16.96 11.22
CA VAL A 485 10.73 -17.05 12.28
C VAL A 485 9.36 -16.59 11.75
N GLY A 486 9.31 -15.52 10.96
CA GLY A 486 8.11 -15.04 10.31
C GLY A 486 7.51 -16.06 9.33
N LEU A 487 8.32 -16.67 8.48
CA LEU A 487 7.90 -17.69 7.51
C LEU A 487 7.40 -18.96 8.21
N ILE A 488 8.04 -19.39 9.31
CA ILE A 488 7.56 -20.52 10.11
C ILE A 488 6.16 -20.22 10.65
N ARG A 489 5.95 -19.02 11.20
CA ARG A 489 4.62 -18.60 11.66
C ARG A 489 3.60 -18.59 10.52
N MET A 490 3.96 -18.01 9.38
CA MET A 490 3.11 -17.96 8.19
C MET A 490 2.69 -19.35 7.71
N VAL A 491 3.63 -20.30 7.62
CA VAL A 491 3.36 -21.69 7.21
C VAL A 491 2.44 -22.38 8.22
N LEU A 492 2.65 -22.17 9.52
CA LEU A 492 1.76 -22.72 10.56
C LEU A 492 0.33 -22.16 10.43
N GLU A 493 0.19 -20.86 10.18
CA GLU A 493 -1.12 -20.22 10.05
C GLU A 493 -1.87 -20.65 8.78
N PHE A 494 -1.16 -20.88 7.68
CA PHE A 494 -1.75 -21.47 6.48
C PHE A 494 -2.09 -22.96 6.63
N SER A 495 -1.33 -23.69 7.44
CA SER A 495 -1.57 -25.12 7.68
C SER A 495 -2.75 -25.36 8.62
N TYR A 496 -2.90 -24.51 9.64
CA TYR A 496 -4.00 -24.59 10.61
C TYR A 496 -4.95 -23.40 10.42
N LYS A 497 -5.94 -23.60 9.54
CA LYS A 497 -6.96 -22.59 9.24
C LYS A 497 -7.79 -22.26 10.50
N PRO A 498 -8.22 -21.00 10.67
CA PRO A 498 -9.17 -20.65 11.72
C PRO A 498 -10.45 -21.49 11.55
N PRO A 499 -11.00 -22.06 12.64
CA PRO A 499 -12.20 -22.89 12.58
C PRO A 499 -13.41 -22.08 12.10
N SER A 500 -14.32 -22.73 11.37
CA SER A 500 -15.60 -22.12 11.02
C SER A 500 -16.49 -21.98 12.25
N CYS A 501 -17.52 -21.13 12.19
CA CYS A 501 -18.42 -20.95 13.34
C CYS A 501 -19.05 -22.29 13.77
N GLY A 502 -18.79 -22.69 15.03
CA GLY A 502 -19.30 -23.95 15.61
C GLY A 502 -18.33 -25.15 15.53
N GLU A 503 -17.15 -24.98 14.93
CA GLU A 503 -16.10 -26.02 14.90
C GLU A 503 -15.13 -25.87 16.09
N LEU A 504 -14.60 -27.00 16.57
CA LEU A 504 -13.58 -27.03 17.63
C LEU A 504 -12.25 -26.49 17.10
N ASP A 505 -11.63 -25.57 17.83
CA ASP A 505 -10.33 -25.01 17.47
C ASP A 505 -9.23 -26.05 17.65
N GLN A 506 -8.65 -26.51 16.54
CA GLN A 506 -7.55 -27.48 16.52
C GLN A 506 -6.17 -26.80 16.45
N ARG A 507 -6.12 -25.46 16.50
CA ARG A 507 -4.85 -24.72 16.42
C ARG A 507 -4.01 -24.95 17.67
N PRO A 508 -2.67 -25.09 17.54
CA PRO A 508 -1.78 -25.14 18.69
C PRO A 508 -1.89 -23.84 19.51
N SER A 509 -1.70 -23.90 20.84
CA SER A 509 -1.85 -22.75 21.75
C SER A 509 -1.01 -21.52 21.35
N VAL A 510 0.18 -21.72 20.80
CA VAL A 510 1.03 -20.63 20.29
C VAL A 510 0.38 -19.89 19.10
N LEU A 511 -0.48 -20.56 18.33
CA LEU A 511 -1.22 -20.00 17.21
C LEU A 511 -2.56 -19.40 17.65
N ALA A 512 -3.23 -20.04 18.60
CA ALA A 512 -4.52 -19.60 19.13
C ALA A 512 -4.39 -18.39 20.10
N ASP A 513 -3.43 -18.43 21.02
CA ASP A 513 -3.34 -17.46 22.12
C ASP A 513 -2.48 -16.22 21.76
N VAL A 514 -1.52 -16.38 20.85
CA VAL A 514 -0.67 -15.26 20.41
C VAL A 514 -1.24 -14.64 19.15
N HIS A 515 -1.94 -13.52 19.33
CA HIS A 515 -2.43 -12.71 18.25
C HIS A 515 -1.28 -12.18 17.36
N TYR A 516 -1.53 -12.11 16.04
CA TYR A 516 -0.57 -11.64 15.04
C TYR A 516 0.06 -10.26 15.33
N LEU A 517 -0.63 -9.34 16.02
CA LEU A 517 -0.08 -8.03 16.41
C LEU A 517 0.95 -8.13 17.55
N TYR A 518 0.75 -9.04 18.50
CA TYR A 518 1.76 -9.32 19.53
C TYR A 518 2.95 -10.04 18.91
N PHE A 519 2.71 -10.95 17.99
CA PHE A 519 3.78 -11.61 17.25
C PHE A 519 4.66 -10.60 16.49
N ALA A 520 4.08 -9.57 15.88
CA ALA A 520 4.84 -8.50 15.22
C ALA A 520 5.82 -7.79 16.18
N LEU A 521 5.39 -7.50 17.42
CA LEU A 521 6.24 -6.89 18.44
C LEU A 521 7.36 -7.82 18.89
N ILE A 522 7.02 -9.09 19.16
CA ILE A 522 7.99 -10.11 19.54
C ILE A 522 9.04 -10.28 18.45
N LEU A 523 8.61 -10.32 17.18
CA LEU A 523 9.49 -10.46 16.03
C LEU A 523 10.38 -9.24 15.85
N LEU A 524 9.86 -8.02 16.02
CA LEU A 524 10.67 -6.80 16.01
C LEU A 524 11.73 -6.82 17.12
N ALA A 525 11.35 -7.17 18.34
CA ALA A 525 12.26 -7.21 19.48
C ALA A 525 13.34 -8.29 19.28
N PHE A 526 12.96 -9.47 18.83
CA PHE A 526 13.87 -10.57 18.53
C PHE A 526 14.87 -10.19 17.43
N THR A 527 14.38 -9.64 16.32
CA THR A 527 15.27 -9.21 15.22
C THR A 527 16.20 -8.09 15.64
N SER A 528 15.70 -7.11 16.38
CA SER A 528 16.52 -6.03 16.94
C SER A 528 17.61 -6.56 17.86
N LEU A 529 17.29 -7.54 18.72
CA LEU A 529 18.26 -8.18 19.61
C LEU A 529 19.36 -8.89 18.83
N VAL A 530 19.01 -9.62 17.76
CA VAL A 530 20.00 -10.29 16.89
C VAL A 530 20.89 -9.26 16.20
N ILE A 531 20.29 -8.20 15.62
CA ILE A 531 21.06 -7.13 14.95
C ILE A 531 22.03 -6.48 15.93
N ILE A 532 21.57 -6.14 17.14
CA ILE A 532 22.40 -5.50 18.16
C ILE A 532 23.53 -6.44 18.58
N THR A 533 23.23 -7.68 18.93
CA THR A 533 24.23 -8.65 19.41
C THR A 533 25.30 -8.91 18.36
N VAL A 534 24.91 -9.20 17.12
CA VAL A 534 25.86 -9.46 16.04
C VAL A 534 26.65 -8.20 15.69
N SER A 535 26.02 -7.02 15.65
CA SER A 535 26.72 -5.75 15.36
C SER A 535 27.72 -5.36 16.44
N LEU A 536 27.48 -5.73 17.70
CA LEU A 536 28.40 -5.46 18.81
C LEU A 536 29.65 -6.36 18.78
N VAL A 537 29.50 -7.60 18.31
CA VAL A 537 30.56 -8.62 18.23
C VAL A 537 31.45 -8.44 17.00
N THR A 538 30.93 -7.80 15.96
CA THR A 538 31.61 -7.64 14.66
C THR A 538 32.20 -6.24 14.51
N THR A 539 33.07 -6.04 13.51
CA THR A 539 33.84 -4.79 13.36
C THR A 539 32.94 -3.59 13.10
N PRO A 540 33.18 -2.44 13.74
CA PRO A 540 32.42 -1.22 13.50
C PRO A 540 32.72 -0.63 12.12
N ILE A 541 31.72 0.00 11.52
CA ILE A 541 31.90 0.77 10.27
C ILE A 541 32.60 2.10 10.62
N PRO A 542 33.68 2.50 9.89
CA PRO A 542 34.32 3.79 10.06
C PRO A 542 33.34 4.96 9.89
N LYS A 543 33.52 6.03 10.67
CA LYS A 543 32.59 7.18 10.69
C LYS A 543 32.51 7.90 9.34
N ASP A 544 33.60 7.88 8.58
CA ASP A 544 33.76 8.51 7.27
C ASP A 544 32.75 7.98 6.22
N HIS A 545 32.23 6.76 6.44
CA HIS A 545 31.20 6.14 5.59
C HIS A 545 29.76 6.41 6.05
N LEU A 546 29.55 7.06 7.20
CA LEU A 546 28.24 7.22 7.85
C LEU A 546 27.68 8.64 7.74
N HIS A 547 28.42 9.59 7.14
CA HIS A 547 27.93 10.95 6.95
C HIS A 547 26.67 10.98 6.08
N ARG A 548 25.68 11.79 6.47
CA ARG A 548 24.39 11.95 5.76
C ARG A 548 23.53 10.67 5.62
N LEU A 549 23.81 9.61 6.39
CA LEU A 549 23.07 8.33 6.33
C LEU A 549 22.34 7.98 7.63
N THR A 550 22.63 8.68 8.72
CA THR A 550 21.97 8.51 10.02
C THR A 550 21.23 9.78 10.41
N TRP A 551 20.24 9.66 11.29
CA TRP A 551 19.53 10.82 11.84
C TRP A 551 20.48 11.86 12.42
N TRP A 552 21.55 11.42 13.10
CA TRP A 552 22.52 12.29 13.75
C TRP A 552 23.48 12.97 12.76
N SER A 553 23.78 12.34 11.63
CA SER A 553 24.75 12.82 10.64
C SER A 553 24.14 13.57 9.45
N ARG A 554 22.81 13.78 9.44
CA ARG A 554 22.07 14.37 8.31
C ARG A 554 22.51 15.78 7.89
N HIS A 555 23.06 16.57 8.81
CA HIS A 555 23.54 17.94 8.56
C HIS A 555 25.07 18.04 8.43
N SER A 556 25.76 16.90 8.34
CA SER A 556 27.22 16.89 8.20
C SER A 556 27.65 17.45 6.85
N HIS A 557 28.58 18.41 6.87
CA HIS A 557 29.21 18.99 5.67
C HIS A 557 30.48 18.25 5.23
N GLU A 558 30.92 17.25 6.00
CA GLU A 558 32.10 16.44 5.69
C GLU A 558 31.88 15.55 4.45
N PRO A 559 32.92 15.36 3.60
CA PRO A 559 32.83 14.54 2.40
C PRO A 559 32.52 13.08 2.76
N ARG A 560 31.56 12.48 2.06
CA ARG A 560 31.13 11.09 2.27
C ARG A 560 31.87 10.20 1.28
N ILE A 561 32.52 9.14 1.76
CA ILE A 561 33.08 8.10 0.89
C ILE A 561 32.08 6.95 0.83
N ASP A 562 31.47 6.74 -0.33
CA ASP A 562 30.48 5.67 -0.50
C ASP A 562 31.15 4.30 -0.51
N LEU A 563 30.69 3.40 0.37
CA LEU A 563 31.16 2.02 0.45
C LEU A 563 30.96 1.25 -0.88
N SER A 564 30.03 1.69 -1.73
CA SER A 564 29.69 1.07 -3.02
C SER A 564 30.59 1.47 -4.20
N GLU A 565 31.29 2.60 -4.15
CA GLU A 565 32.06 3.11 -5.31
C GLU A 565 33.40 2.39 -5.52
N ASN A 566 34.01 1.86 -4.46
CA ASN A 566 35.31 1.16 -4.53
C ASN A 566 35.31 -0.14 -5.36
N GLN A 567 34.16 -0.60 -5.86
CA GLN A 567 34.07 -1.79 -6.74
C GLN A 567 33.81 -1.46 -8.23
N LEU A 568 33.35 -0.25 -8.57
CA LEU A 568 33.15 0.13 -9.98
C LEU A 568 34.43 0.65 -10.64
N THR A 569 35.28 1.34 -9.88
CA THR A 569 36.53 1.95 -10.39
C THR A 569 37.57 0.94 -10.87
N SER A 570 37.49 -0.33 -10.46
CA SER A 570 38.37 -1.39 -10.96
C SER A 570 38.01 -1.91 -12.36
N HIS A 571 36.84 -1.54 -12.91
CA HIS A 571 36.38 -2.02 -14.23
C HIS A 571 36.42 -0.95 -15.33
N GLU A 572 36.51 0.34 -14.99
CA GLU A 572 36.51 1.43 -15.98
C GLU A 572 37.87 1.63 -16.67
N SER A 573 38.98 1.18 -16.10
CA SER A 573 40.31 1.43 -16.67
C SER A 573 40.65 0.64 -17.94
N ASN A 574 39.77 -0.27 -18.41
CA ASN A 574 40.04 -1.14 -19.56
C ASN A 574 39.08 -0.95 -20.76
N ALA A 575 38.17 0.02 -20.72
CA ALA A 575 37.09 0.13 -21.72
C ALA A 575 37.22 1.30 -22.72
N ASP A 576 38.22 2.17 -22.58
CA ASP A 576 38.45 3.29 -23.51
C ASP A 576 39.32 2.89 -24.70
N LEU A 577 38.91 1.87 -25.47
CA LEU A 577 39.44 1.61 -26.81
C LEU A 577 38.59 0.52 -27.49
N ARG A 578 37.51 0.94 -28.16
CA ARG A 578 36.89 0.35 -29.38
C ARG A 578 35.36 0.56 -29.38
N SER A 579 34.89 1.51 -30.18
CA SER A 579 34.10 1.20 -31.41
C SER A 579 33.37 2.45 -31.89
N GLU A 580 33.89 3.06 -32.95
CA GLU A 580 33.11 3.88 -33.88
C GLU A 580 32.32 2.99 -34.85
N LYS A 581 31.19 3.54 -35.33
CA LYS A 581 30.35 3.16 -36.49
C LYS A 581 29.40 1.96 -36.32
N GLU A 582 28.11 2.25 -36.38
CA GLU A 582 27.30 2.04 -37.60
C GLU A 582 25.96 2.79 -37.51
N CYS A 583 25.55 3.37 -38.64
CA CYS A 583 24.28 4.07 -38.85
C CYS A 583 23.38 3.16 -39.69
N SER A 584 22.11 2.98 -39.30
CA SER A 584 21.12 2.36 -40.18
C SER A 584 19.74 2.98 -40.04
N THR A 585 19.22 3.42 -41.20
CA THR A 585 17.86 3.84 -41.59
C THR A 585 16.70 3.31 -40.74
N ASP A 586 15.89 4.22 -40.21
CA ASP A 586 14.72 3.89 -39.37
C ASP A 586 13.38 4.04 -40.12
N SER A 587 12.53 3.02 -39.98
CA SER A 587 11.21 2.87 -40.62
C SER A 587 10.11 3.68 -39.93
N THR A 588 9.16 4.21 -40.71
CA THR A 588 8.03 5.05 -40.29
C THR A 588 7.13 4.40 -39.23
N TRP A 589 7.05 3.07 -39.19
CA TRP A 589 6.30 2.32 -38.18
C TRP A 589 6.96 2.33 -36.81
N LYS A 590 8.30 2.32 -36.75
CA LYS A 590 9.04 2.54 -35.50
C LYS A 590 8.81 3.94 -34.96
N ARG A 591 8.72 4.97 -35.81
CA ARG A 591 8.42 6.35 -35.38
C ARG A 591 7.04 6.51 -34.76
N VAL A 592 6.03 5.80 -35.26
CA VAL A 592 4.69 5.80 -34.66
C VAL A 592 4.72 5.06 -33.32
N PHE A 593 5.40 3.92 -33.24
CA PHE A 593 5.60 3.18 -31.98
C PHE A 593 6.42 3.98 -30.95
N LEU A 594 7.46 4.69 -31.37
CA LEU A 594 8.30 5.57 -30.55
C LEU A 594 7.53 6.80 -30.06
N LYS A 595 6.65 7.39 -30.89
CA LYS A 595 5.74 8.46 -30.47
C LYS A 595 4.66 7.97 -29.51
N LEU A 596 4.11 6.77 -29.71
CA LEU A 596 3.20 6.13 -28.76
C LEU A 596 3.92 5.82 -27.43
N CYS A 597 5.22 5.52 -27.50
CA CYS A 597 6.11 5.35 -26.34
C CYS A 597 6.63 6.67 -25.74
N GLY A 598 6.36 7.83 -26.34
CA GLY A 598 6.71 9.16 -25.80
C GLY A 598 8.17 9.60 -25.97
N LEU A 599 8.91 9.04 -26.93
CA LEU A 599 10.30 9.39 -27.22
C LEU A 599 10.38 10.37 -28.40
N SER A 600 11.08 11.48 -28.20
CA SER A 600 11.59 12.34 -29.29
C SER A 600 13.10 12.15 -29.37
N ASP A 601 13.66 12.15 -30.59
CA ASP A 601 15.09 11.98 -30.85
C ASP A 601 15.91 12.98 -29.99
N SER A 602 16.76 12.43 -29.12
CA SER A 602 17.64 13.19 -28.24
C SER A 602 18.91 13.60 -28.98
N THR A 603 18.96 14.84 -29.46
CA THR A 603 20.23 15.47 -29.82
C THR A 603 20.94 15.89 -28.53
N SER A 604 22.06 15.22 -28.25
CA SER A 604 23.18 15.66 -27.39
C SER A 604 22.84 16.59 -26.22
N GLN A 605 22.70 16.03 -25.01
CA GLN A 605 22.92 16.81 -23.78
C GLN A 605 23.94 16.14 -22.87
N THR A 606 24.79 17.01 -22.37
CA THR A 606 26.05 16.85 -21.65
C THR A 606 25.89 16.05 -20.35
N ALA A 607 26.94 15.31 -20.00
CA ALA A 607 27.04 14.52 -18.77
C ALA A 607 26.64 15.33 -17.51
N PRO A 608 25.97 14.70 -16.52
CA PRO A 608 25.56 15.39 -15.30
C PRO A 608 26.78 15.79 -14.45
N SER A 609 26.75 17.04 -13.98
CA SER A 609 27.69 17.63 -13.02
C SER A 609 27.52 17.03 -11.61
N PRO A 610 28.50 17.19 -10.69
CA PRO A 610 28.52 16.42 -9.45
C PRO A 610 27.36 16.80 -8.51
N VAL A 611 26.65 15.76 -8.08
CA VAL A 611 25.32 15.76 -7.40
C VAL A 611 25.35 16.34 -5.97
N ASP A 612 26.52 16.56 -5.37
CA ASP A 612 26.64 16.91 -3.94
C ASP A 612 26.15 18.32 -3.56
N LYS A 613 26.05 19.28 -4.49
CA LYS A 613 25.66 20.67 -4.15
C LYS A 613 24.15 20.90 -4.05
N ASP A 614 23.33 20.15 -4.78
CA ASP A 614 21.88 20.38 -4.83
C ASP A 614 21.13 19.83 -3.61
N GLU A 615 21.62 18.76 -2.96
CA GLU A 615 20.89 18.11 -1.87
C GLU A 615 20.95 18.86 -0.54
N SER A 616 22.04 19.59 -0.28
CA SER A 616 22.11 20.49 0.87
C SER A 616 21.12 21.65 0.81
N ILE A 617 20.74 22.09 -0.40
CA ILE A 617 19.78 23.17 -0.64
C ILE A 617 18.35 22.68 -0.36
N LEU A 618 18.04 21.42 -0.66
CA LEU A 618 16.74 20.80 -0.40
C LEU A 618 16.39 20.66 1.09
N LEU A 619 17.40 20.61 1.96
CA LEU A 619 17.24 20.52 3.43
C LEU A 619 17.04 21.89 4.11
N GLN A 620 17.32 23.00 3.43
CA GLN A 620 17.10 24.33 3.99
C GLN A 620 15.61 24.67 3.99
N GLU A 621 15.06 24.97 5.16
CA GLU A 621 13.66 25.33 5.35
C GLU A 621 13.52 26.81 5.66
N GLU A 622 12.57 27.47 5.00
CA GLU A 622 12.16 28.81 5.43
C GLU A 622 11.49 28.73 6.81
N PRO A 623 11.83 29.64 7.75
CA PRO A 623 11.40 29.55 9.14
C PRO A 623 9.88 29.66 9.31
N LEU A 624 9.20 30.42 8.44
CA LEU A 624 7.74 30.56 8.46
C LEU A 624 7.06 29.24 8.12
N TRP A 625 7.42 28.61 6.99
CA TRP A 625 6.81 27.36 6.55
C TRP A 625 7.11 26.19 7.47
N ARG A 626 8.30 26.17 8.08
CA ARG A 626 8.65 25.20 9.13
C ARG A 626 7.70 25.32 10.33
N ASN A 627 7.46 26.53 10.81
CA ASN A 627 6.56 26.75 11.95
C ASN A 627 5.12 26.37 11.61
N VAL A 628 4.64 26.71 10.41
CA VAL A 628 3.31 26.30 9.92
C VAL A 628 3.17 24.78 9.89
N CYS A 629 4.16 24.05 9.36
CA CYS A 629 4.14 22.59 9.34
C CYS A 629 4.13 22.00 10.76
N ASN A 630 4.95 22.53 11.67
CA ASN A 630 5.01 22.06 13.05
C ASN A 630 3.71 22.29 13.82
N VAL A 631 3.07 23.47 13.66
CA VAL A 631 1.78 23.77 14.30
C VAL A 631 0.69 22.84 13.77
N ASN A 632 0.62 22.62 12.46
CA ASN A 632 -0.37 21.72 11.87
C ASN A 632 -0.14 20.26 12.25
N ALA A 633 1.10 19.83 12.40
CA ALA A 633 1.40 18.49 12.92
C ALA A 633 0.95 18.35 14.38
N LEU A 634 1.23 19.34 15.23
CA LEU A 634 0.76 19.31 16.62
C LEU A 634 -0.76 19.24 16.69
N LEU A 635 -1.47 20.06 15.89
CA LEU A 635 -2.93 20.04 15.81
C LEU A 635 -3.46 18.68 15.35
N LEU A 636 -2.83 18.07 14.35
CA LEU A 636 -3.21 16.75 13.87
C LEU A 636 -3.07 15.69 14.97
N LEU A 637 -1.97 15.72 15.71
CA LEU A 637 -1.72 14.79 16.81
C LEU A 637 -2.69 15.01 17.98
N THR A 638 -3.01 16.26 18.33
CA THR A 638 -3.98 16.54 19.41
C THR A 638 -5.38 16.07 19.05
N VAL A 639 -5.84 16.29 17.81
CA VAL A 639 -7.11 15.77 17.31
C VAL A 639 -7.12 14.24 17.37
N ASN A 640 -6.02 13.59 16.96
CA ASN A 640 -5.93 12.13 17.01
C ASN A 640 -6.02 11.60 18.45
N VAL A 641 -5.28 12.17 19.42
CA VAL A 641 -5.38 11.79 20.84
C VAL A 641 -6.80 11.95 21.37
N PHE A 642 -7.47 13.05 21.01
CA PHE A 642 -8.86 13.27 21.39
C PHE A 642 -9.78 12.17 20.84
N LEU A 643 -9.62 11.78 19.57
CA LEU A 643 -10.41 10.71 18.96
C LEU A 643 -10.17 9.35 19.64
N TRP A 644 -8.92 9.00 19.92
CA TRP A 644 -8.59 7.80 20.70
C TRP A 644 -9.20 7.83 22.10
N GLY A 645 -9.16 8.99 22.77
CA GLY A 645 -9.72 9.15 24.11
C GLY A 645 -11.26 9.13 24.14
N TYR A 646 -11.92 9.63 23.10
CA TYR A 646 -13.39 9.63 23.01
C TYR A 646 -13.97 8.22 22.78
N PHE A 647 -13.28 7.39 21.99
CA PHE A 647 -13.68 6.00 21.71
C PHE A 647 -12.95 4.96 22.57
N ALA A 648 -12.24 5.39 23.62
CA ALA A 648 -11.44 4.52 24.49
C ALA A 648 -12.25 3.37 25.09
#